data_AF-A0A4U5QTD8-F1
#
_entry.id   AF-A0A4U5QTD8-F1
#
_cell.length_a   1.000
_cell.length_b   1.000
_cell.length_c   1.000
_cell.angle_alpha   90.00
_cell.angle_beta   90.00
_cell.angle_gamma   90.00
#
_symmetry.space_group_name_H-M   'P 1'
#
loop_
_entity.id
_entity.type
_entity.pdbx_description
1 polymer ?
#
loop_
_entity_poly.entity_id
_entity_poly.type
_entity_poly.pdbx_seq_one_letter_code
_entity_poly.pdbx_strand_id
1 'polypeptide(L)'
;MEISLLEVLLKIISTFLHLSKDDNISSDPVQKYYQKAEGILKLLKPVFDAIVDSEVASDEVLNKDFLELGRSVDELREIFESWQPLSSKVYSVLQIESLTLKIRNLGLDSFQLLKSSHQQLPDELSSSSLENCIQKIKHSVYEQTSSIIKKAISDQEEGVGPSSEILVKIADSLCLRSNQEVLIEAVALEKIKENAEQAEKTAEAEFVDQMIALVTRIHERLVLIKQSQTSSPVPIPADFCCPLSLELMTDPVILASGQTYERVFIKIWIELGLTVCPKTRQTLAHTNLIPNYNVKALIANWCESNNVKLPDPIKSTSFNQPSPLVHVESIASRDSHVLPHLRENQPLSPESNRSAGSPGRSMISSSGIHREGSSPLHPRSTSEGSLSGAVGNGQGLDIARISLMSSEERSGNSEERYLNSVCHQSASPSRNEVSTAVRADGLLSQNHNRSASASSALAHAAFPQGASGDANESTEFSNHFTSYSSDTSGEVKPEPQASSTLNTPHREPEFPSFLVDSRSRSQTAWRRPSDRHVPRIVSSPAIEPKADLAGIEMEVRKLVEDLRSTSIDIQRDSTANLRLLAKHNMDNRIVIANCGAISLLVNLLCSTDKKIQENAVTALLNLSINDNNKTAIANADAIKPLIHVLETGSPEAKENSAATLFSLSVIEDNKVRIGRSGAIGPLVDLLGNGTPRGKKDAATALFNLSIFHENKTRIVEAGAVKHLVDLMDPAAGMVDKAVAVLANLATIPEGRNAIGQESGIPVLVEVVELGSTRGKENAAAALLQLCTNSSRFCHMVLQEGAVPPLVALSQSGTPRAKEKAQSLLSHFRTQRHGNVGRA
;
A
#
# COMPACT_ATOMS: atom_id res chain seq x y z
N MET A 1 2.84 48.54 -10.43
CA MET A 1 1.82 48.29 -9.41
C MET A 1 2.20 46.97 -8.78
N GLU A 2 2.70 47.02 -7.55
CA GLU A 2 2.80 45.83 -6.71
C GLU A 2 1.36 45.51 -6.26
N ILE A 3 0.98 44.23 -6.28
CA ILE A 3 -0.34 43.80 -5.82
C ILE A 3 -0.25 43.68 -4.30
N SER A 4 -1.19 44.28 -3.56
CA SER A 4 -1.17 44.21 -2.11
C SER A 4 -1.42 42.78 -1.61
N LEU A 5 -0.80 42.40 -0.50
CA LEU A 5 -1.04 41.07 0.09
C LEU A 5 -2.51 40.90 0.53
N LEU A 6 -3.19 42.01 0.81
CA LEU A 6 -4.62 42.06 1.10
C LEU A 6 -5.50 41.79 -0.14
N GLU A 7 -5.19 42.33 -1.32
CA GLU A 7 -5.86 41.93 -2.58
C GLU A 7 -5.68 40.45 -2.89
N VAL A 8 -4.46 39.91 -2.65
CA VAL A 8 -4.18 38.47 -2.81
C VAL A 8 -5.03 37.64 -1.84
N LEU A 9 -5.08 38.01 -0.56
CA LEU A 9 -5.93 37.39 0.45
C LEU A 9 -7.42 37.44 0.05
N LEU A 10 -7.93 38.60 -0.37
CA LEU A 10 -9.32 38.77 -0.79
C LEU A 10 -9.67 37.93 -2.02
N LYS A 11 -8.73 37.76 -2.96
CA LYS A 11 -8.87 36.84 -4.09
C LYS A 11 -8.94 35.38 -3.63
N ILE A 12 -8.04 34.94 -2.75
CA ILE A 12 -8.01 33.57 -2.19
C ILE A 12 -9.33 33.26 -1.46
N ILE A 13 -9.79 34.18 -0.60
CA ILE A 13 -11.08 34.05 0.10
C ILE A 13 -12.24 33.98 -0.91
N SER A 14 -12.24 34.81 -1.95
CA SER A 14 -13.30 34.79 -2.98
C SER A 14 -13.34 33.46 -3.74
N THR A 15 -12.18 32.90 -4.10
CA THR A 15 -12.09 31.57 -4.72
C THR A 15 -12.61 30.49 -3.79
N PHE A 16 -12.23 30.49 -2.51
CA PHE A 16 -12.76 29.53 -1.52
C PHE A 16 -14.30 29.59 -1.44
N LEU A 17 -14.87 30.79 -1.32
CA LEU A 17 -16.32 30.98 -1.20
C LEU A 17 -17.09 30.54 -2.47
N HIS A 18 -16.43 30.43 -3.61
CA HIS A 18 -17.02 29.93 -4.85
C HIS A 18 -17.12 28.39 -4.94
N LEU A 19 -16.35 27.63 -4.15
CA LEU A 19 -16.46 26.17 -4.05
C LEU A 19 -17.85 25.68 -3.59
N SER A 20 -18.64 26.58 -2.97
CA SER A 20 -20.05 26.34 -2.60
C SER A 20 -20.97 25.86 -3.74
N LYS A 21 -20.48 25.84 -4.98
CA LYS A 21 -21.19 25.37 -6.18
C LYS A 21 -20.78 23.98 -6.67
N ASP A 22 -19.72 23.39 -6.10
CA ASP A 22 -19.15 22.14 -6.61
C ASP A 22 -19.83 20.91 -6.00
N ASP A 23 -20.18 19.93 -6.84
CA ASP A 23 -20.94 18.74 -6.44
C ASP A 23 -20.26 17.93 -5.31
N ASN A 24 -18.91 17.96 -5.22
CA ASN A 24 -18.16 17.27 -4.16
C ASN A 24 -18.56 17.74 -2.74
N ILE A 25 -18.84 19.03 -2.58
CA ILE A 25 -19.17 19.65 -1.29
C ILE A 25 -20.63 19.39 -0.88
N SER A 26 -21.45 18.79 -1.75
CA SER A 26 -22.83 18.41 -1.42
C SER A 26 -22.97 17.23 -0.44
N SER A 27 -21.87 16.53 -0.13
CA SER A 27 -21.87 15.28 0.65
C SER A 27 -21.60 15.47 2.15
N ASP A 28 -22.21 14.63 2.99
CA ASP A 28 -21.91 14.53 4.42
C ASP A 28 -20.61 13.70 4.64
N PRO A 29 -19.66 14.14 5.49
CA PRO A 29 -19.69 15.32 6.35
C PRO A 29 -19.09 16.59 5.71
N VAL A 30 -18.63 16.55 4.45
CA VAL A 30 -17.91 17.64 3.77
C VAL A 30 -18.67 18.97 3.85
N GLN A 31 -19.96 18.95 3.53
CA GLN A 31 -20.84 20.12 3.55
C GLN A 31 -20.86 20.80 4.93
N LYS A 32 -20.98 20.00 5.99
CA LYS A 32 -21.04 20.43 7.41
C LYS A 32 -19.73 21.11 7.84
N TYR A 33 -18.60 20.71 7.29
CA TYR A 33 -17.30 21.32 7.57
C TYR A 33 -17.04 22.57 6.72
N TYR A 34 -17.34 22.51 5.42
CA TYR A 34 -17.25 23.67 4.53
C TYR A 34 -18.07 24.86 5.04
N GLN A 35 -19.34 24.64 5.43
CA GLN A 35 -20.23 25.70 5.94
C GLN A 35 -19.67 26.45 7.17
N LYS A 36 -18.86 25.80 8.01
CA LYS A 36 -18.21 26.45 9.17
C LYS A 36 -17.08 27.40 8.74
N ALA A 37 -16.19 26.91 7.88
CA ALA A 37 -15.10 27.70 7.32
C ALA A 37 -15.64 28.88 6.50
N GLU A 38 -16.61 28.59 5.62
CA GLU A 38 -17.34 29.58 4.83
C GLU A 38 -18.01 30.64 5.72
N GLY A 39 -18.61 30.23 6.85
CA GLY A 39 -19.22 31.13 7.83
C GLY A 39 -18.24 32.10 8.50
N ILE A 40 -17.00 31.66 8.78
CA ILE A 40 -15.94 32.53 9.30
C ILE A 40 -15.43 33.47 8.19
N LEU A 41 -15.19 32.94 6.99
CA LEU A 41 -14.67 33.73 5.86
C LEU A 41 -15.67 34.79 5.37
N LYS A 42 -16.99 34.51 5.45
CA LYS A 42 -18.07 35.50 5.22
C LYS A 42 -18.11 36.62 6.27
N LEU A 43 -17.51 36.44 7.45
CA LEU A 43 -17.35 37.50 8.46
C LEU A 43 -16.03 38.26 8.30
N LEU A 44 -14.98 37.61 7.80
CA LEU A 44 -13.68 38.23 7.55
C LEU A 44 -13.67 39.11 6.29
N LYS A 45 -14.16 38.59 5.16
CA LYS A 45 -14.06 39.26 3.85
C LYS A 45 -14.58 40.71 3.85
N PRO A 46 -15.76 41.06 4.39
CA PRO A 46 -16.29 42.42 4.29
C PRO A 46 -15.45 43.47 5.06
N VAL A 47 -14.72 43.05 6.10
CA VAL A 47 -13.82 43.94 6.84
C VAL A 47 -12.53 44.17 6.08
N PHE A 48 -12.00 43.12 5.45
CA PHE A 48 -10.83 43.19 4.58
C PHE A 48 -11.10 43.95 3.27
N ASP A 49 -12.31 43.81 2.69
CA ASP A 49 -12.76 44.57 1.51
C ASP A 49 -12.75 46.07 1.81
N ALA A 50 -13.30 46.49 2.96
CA ALA A 50 -13.42 47.90 3.31
C ALA A 50 -12.09 48.60 3.61
N ILE A 51 -11.06 47.88 4.09
CA ILE A 51 -9.73 48.48 4.36
C ILE A 51 -8.75 48.40 3.17
N VAL A 52 -9.14 47.85 2.02
CA VAL A 52 -8.19 47.56 0.92
C VAL A 52 -7.52 48.83 0.36
N ASP A 53 -8.25 49.94 0.29
CA ASP A 53 -7.76 51.25 -0.15
C ASP A 53 -7.22 52.13 1.00
N SER A 54 -7.04 51.58 2.21
CA SER A 54 -6.61 52.32 3.40
C SER A 54 -5.10 52.22 3.64
N GLU A 55 -4.48 53.29 4.17
CA GLU A 55 -3.08 53.27 4.63
C GLU A 55 -2.78 52.11 5.60
N VAL A 56 -3.80 51.68 6.37
CA VAL A 56 -3.71 50.58 7.34
C VAL A 56 -3.34 49.25 6.67
N ALA A 57 -3.66 49.07 5.37
CA ALA A 57 -3.26 47.88 4.61
C ALA A 57 -1.74 47.82 4.33
N SER A 58 -0.97 48.88 4.63
CA SER A 58 0.49 48.93 4.46
C SER A 58 1.29 48.60 5.73
N ASP A 59 0.62 48.29 6.85
CA ASP A 59 1.29 47.92 8.11
C ASP A 59 2.02 46.57 8.01
N GLU A 60 3.29 46.51 8.42
CA GLU A 60 4.14 45.32 8.26
C GLU A 60 3.65 44.11 9.08
N VAL A 61 3.00 44.34 10.24
CA VAL A 61 2.49 43.28 11.11
C VAL A 61 1.20 42.70 10.52
N LEU A 62 0.27 43.55 10.11
CA LEU A 62 -0.95 43.12 9.40
C LEU A 62 -0.63 42.41 8.09
N ASN A 63 0.37 42.86 7.32
CA ASN A 63 0.76 42.20 6.07
C ASN A 63 1.30 40.77 6.29
N LYS A 64 2.01 40.54 7.41
CA LYS A 64 2.43 39.19 7.80
C LYS A 64 1.24 38.30 8.16
N ASP A 65 0.28 38.82 8.92
CA ASP A 65 -0.92 38.08 9.31
C ASP A 65 -1.81 37.80 8.09
N PHE A 66 -1.93 38.74 7.14
CA PHE A 66 -2.65 38.53 5.87
C PHE A 66 -2.01 37.45 4.99
N LEU A 67 -0.67 37.39 4.92
CA LEU A 67 0.04 36.35 4.18
C LEU A 67 -0.19 34.96 4.78
N GLU A 68 -0.09 34.82 6.10
CA GLU A 68 -0.26 33.54 6.80
C GLU A 68 -1.73 33.10 6.86
N LEU A 69 -2.66 34.05 6.95
CA LEU A 69 -4.10 33.82 6.79
C LEU A 69 -4.42 33.37 5.36
N GLY A 70 -3.84 34.02 4.35
CA GLY A 70 -3.99 33.66 2.93
C GLY A 70 -3.56 32.22 2.68
N ARG A 71 -2.33 31.85 3.08
CA ARG A 71 -1.84 30.46 3.05
C ARG A 71 -2.78 29.47 3.73
N SER A 72 -3.29 29.82 4.91
CA SER A 72 -4.16 28.94 5.68
C SER A 72 -5.53 28.72 5.02
N VAL A 73 -6.04 29.71 4.28
CA VAL A 73 -7.26 29.58 3.46
C VAL A 73 -6.97 28.82 2.16
N ASP A 74 -5.76 28.95 1.59
CA ASP A 74 -5.33 28.19 0.42
C ASP A 74 -5.20 26.69 0.73
N GLU A 75 -4.46 26.32 1.79
CA GLU A 75 -4.33 24.93 2.29
C GLU A 75 -5.71 24.33 2.60
N LEU A 76 -6.62 25.12 3.18
CA LEU A 76 -7.99 24.69 3.45
C LEU A 76 -8.84 24.53 2.17
N ARG A 77 -8.61 25.36 1.13
CA ARG A 77 -9.26 25.22 -0.18
C ARG A 77 -8.83 23.92 -0.84
N GLU A 78 -7.54 23.65 -0.89
CA GLU A 78 -6.97 22.43 -1.49
C GLU A 78 -7.53 21.16 -0.84
N ILE A 79 -7.76 21.14 0.47
CA ILE A 79 -8.38 19.99 1.16
C ILE A 79 -9.84 19.75 0.73
N PHE A 80 -10.62 20.80 0.42
CA PHE A 80 -11.98 20.64 -0.10
C PHE A 80 -12.00 20.30 -1.60
N GLU A 81 -11.12 20.90 -2.41
CA GLU A 81 -10.96 20.59 -3.84
C GLU A 81 -10.49 19.13 -4.05
N SER A 82 -9.59 18.65 -3.20
CA SER A 82 -9.07 17.26 -3.23
C SER A 82 -9.91 16.24 -2.46
N TRP A 83 -11.00 16.65 -1.80
CA TRP A 83 -11.86 15.71 -1.07
C TRP A 83 -12.54 14.75 -2.04
N GLN A 84 -12.41 13.44 -1.80
CA GLN A 84 -13.01 12.38 -2.62
C GLN A 84 -13.85 11.41 -1.76
N PRO A 85 -14.77 10.64 -2.34
CA PRO A 85 -15.52 9.60 -1.60
C PRO A 85 -14.65 8.51 -0.95
N LEU A 86 -13.36 8.44 -1.30
CA LEU A 86 -12.37 7.46 -0.83
C LEU A 86 -11.18 8.11 -0.09
N SER A 87 -11.22 9.41 0.23
CA SER A 87 -10.24 10.04 1.13
C SER A 87 -10.64 9.85 2.60
N SER A 88 -9.65 9.80 3.50
CA SER A 88 -9.90 9.59 4.94
C SER A 88 -10.69 10.76 5.54
N LYS A 89 -11.90 10.47 6.03
CA LYS A 89 -12.74 11.43 6.74
C LYS A 89 -12.12 11.81 8.09
N VAL A 90 -11.46 10.88 8.78
CA VAL A 90 -10.77 11.13 10.06
C VAL A 90 -9.65 12.15 9.87
N TYR A 91 -8.74 11.88 8.92
CA TYR A 91 -7.55 12.70 8.66
C TYR A 91 -7.93 14.12 8.22
N SER A 92 -8.77 14.24 7.19
CA SER A 92 -9.15 15.54 6.64
C SER A 92 -9.99 16.39 7.60
N VAL A 93 -10.79 15.78 8.49
CA VAL A 93 -11.49 16.55 9.55
C VAL A 93 -10.52 17.12 10.59
N LEU A 94 -9.47 16.37 10.96
CA LEU A 94 -8.43 16.90 11.87
C LEU A 94 -7.68 18.08 11.25
N GLN A 95 -7.36 18.01 9.96
CA GLN A 95 -6.74 19.13 9.23
C GLN A 95 -7.69 20.33 9.14
N ILE A 96 -8.95 20.14 8.71
CA ILE A 96 -9.93 21.21 8.57
C ILE A 96 -10.21 21.91 9.90
N GLU A 97 -10.45 21.19 10.99
CA GLU A 97 -10.72 21.83 12.28
C GLU A 97 -9.48 22.59 12.81
N SER A 98 -8.27 22.10 12.53
CA SER A 98 -7.01 22.79 12.85
C SER A 98 -6.83 24.09 12.06
N LEU A 99 -6.98 24.03 10.72
CA LEU A 99 -6.86 25.20 9.84
C LEU A 99 -7.97 26.22 10.09
N THR A 100 -9.20 25.77 10.31
CA THR A 100 -10.33 26.65 10.66
C THR A 100 -10.07 27.39 11.97
N LEU A 101 -9.43 26.75 12.97
CA LEU A 101 -9.02 27.41 14.20
C LEU A 101 -7.87 28.41 13.96
N LYS A 102 -6.88 28.07 13.11
CA LYS A 102 -5.78 28.96 12.72
C LYS A 102 -6.29 30.23 12.01
N ILE A 103 -7.14 30.07 11.00
CA ILE A 103 -7.84 31.14 10.25
C ILE A 103 -8.63 32.05 11.21
N ARG A 104 -9.38 31.44 12.14
CA ARG A 104 -10.18 32.14 13.14
C ARG A 104 -9.32 32.99 14.09
N ASN A 105 -8.19 32.47 14.55
CA ASN A 105 -7.30 33.20 15.44
C ASN A 105 -6.60 34.35 14.69
N LEU A 106 -5.96 34.08 13.55
CA LEU A 106 -5.31 35.11 12.71
C LEU A 106 -6.28 36.24 12.32
N GLY A 107 -7.54 35.91 11.99
CA GLY A 107 -8.58 36.90 11.71
C GLY A 107 -9.01 37.72 12.94
N LEU A 108 -9.08 37.11 14.14
CA LEU A 108 -9.33 37.82 15.39
C LEU A 108 -8.16 38.72 15.80
N ASP A 109 -6.92 38.29 15.55
CA ASP A 109 -5.71 39.05 15.87
C ASP A 109 -5.54 40.23 14.90
N SER A 110 -5.77 40.01 13.60
CA SER A 110 -5.93 41.07 12.60
C SER A 110 -6.99 42.11 13.03
N PHE A 111 -8.16 41.67 13.47
CA PHE A 111 -9.23 42.57 13.92
C PHE A 111 -8.90 43.32 15.23
N GLN A 112 -8.06 42.74 16.10
CA GLN A 112 -7.56 43.42 17.30
C GLN A 112 -6.49 44.47 16.93
N LEU A 113 -5.59 44.16 15.99
CA LEU A 113 -4.62 45.11 15.44
C LEU A 113 -5.32 46.30 14.78
N LEU A 114 -6.29 46.05 13.90
CA LEU A 114 -7.13 47.09 13.27
C LEU A 114 -7.85 47.99 14.29
N LYS A 115 -8.32 47.42 15.41
CA LYS A 115 -8.95 48.17 16.52
C LYS A 115 -7.93 48.97 17.35
N SER A 116 -6.65 48.58 17.35
CA SER A 116 -5.58 49.25 18.08
C SER A 116 -4.85 50.34 17.27
N SER A 117 -4.92 50.29 15.94
CA SER A 117 -4.37 51.34 15.08
C SER A 117 -5.09 52.68 15.33
N HIS A 118 -4.32 53.76 15.34
CA HIS A 118 -4.81 55.13 15.53
C HIS A 118 -5.13 55.86 14.20
N GLN A 119 -4.97 55.19 13.06
CA GLN A 119 -5.41 55.72 11.76
C GLN A 119 -6.93 55.68 11.62
N GLN A 120 -7.48 56.53 10.76
CA GLN A 120 -8.93 56.57 10.52
C GLN A 120 -9.37 55.33 9.72
N LEU A 121 -10.04 54.40 10.40
CA LEU A 121 -10.84 53.38 9.73
C LEU A 121 -11.90 54.06 8.84
N PRO A 122 -12.22 53.52 7.65
CA PRO A 122 -13.27 54.03 6.78
C PRO A 122 -14.63 54.14 7.50
N ASP A 123 -15.46 55.13 7.14
CA ASP A 123 -16.78 55.36 7.74
C ASP A 123 -17.72 54.13 7.67
N GLU A 124 -17.50 53.24 6.70
CA GLU A 124 -18.21 51.97 6.54
C GLU A 124 -17.91 50.96 7.68
N LEU A 125 -16.73 51.05 8.29
CA LEU A 125 -16.26 50.22 9.41
C LEU A 125 -16.44 50.92 10.77
N SER A 126 -17.69 51.23 11.11
CA SER A 126 -18.01 51.72 12.46
C SER A 126 -17.47 50.77 13.55
N SER A 127 -16.94 51.32 14.64
CA SER A 127 -16.30 50.53 15.71
C SER A 127 -17.23 49.45 16.31
N SER A 128 -18.53 49.70 16.36
CA SER A 128 -19.55 48.74 16.78
C SER A 128 -19.81 47.62 15.75
N SER A 129 -19.62 47.87 14.45
CA SER A 129 -19.62 46.83 13.41
C SER A 129 -18.44 45.88 13.60
N LEU A 130 -17.23 46.41 13.80
CA LEU A 130 -16.03 45.60 14.01
C LEU A 130 -16.12 44.77 15.29
N GLU A 131 -16.57 45.35 16.41
CA GLU A 131 -16.80 44.62 17.67
C GLU A 131 -17.84 43.50 17.50
N ASN A 132 -18.91 43.73 16.74
CA ASN A 132 -19.93 42.73 16.42
C ASN A 132 -19.35 41.58 15.57
N CYS A 133 -18.46 41.86 14.62
CA CYS A 133 -17.75 40.82 13.85
C CYS A 133 -16.77 40.03 14.72
N ILE A 134 -15.93 40.69 15.53
CA ILE A 134 -15.07 40.06 16.55
C ILE A 134 -15.90 39.13 17.43
N GLN A 135 -17.05 39.59 17.93
CA GLN A 135 -17.87 38.83 18.87
C GLN A 135 -18.60 37.65 18.18
N LYS A 136 -19.03 37.80 16.91
CA LYS A 136 -19.55 36.67 16.11
C LYS A 136 -18.50 35.60 15.85
N ILE A 137 -17.26 35.98 15.54
CA ILE A 137 -16.14 35.03 15.34
C ILE A 137 -15.73 34.38 16.67
N LYS A 138 -15.83 35.11 17.80
CA LYS A 138 -15.66 34.51 19.15
C LYS A 138 -16.76 33.51 19.50
N HIS A 139 -18.01 33.72 19.08
CA HIS A 139 -19.13 32.79 19.33
C HIS A 139 -19.38 31.75 18.21
N SER A 140 -18.55 31.70 17.16
CA SER A 140 -18.65 30.64 16.14
C SER A 140 -18.40 29.27 16.79
N VAL A 141 -19.40 28.39 16.77
CA VAL A 141 -19.35 27.09 17.47
C VAL A 141 -18.27 26.20 16.85
N TYR A 142 -17.20 25.97 17.60
CA TYR A 142 -16.21 24.93 17.30
C TYR A 142 -16.82 23.58 17.66
N GLU A 143 -16.95 22.69 16.68
CA GLU A 143 -17.38 21.31 16.96
C GLU A 143 -16.22 20.51 17.55
N GLN A 144 -16.52 19.60 18.47
CA GLN A 144 -15.49 18.95 19.28
C GLN A 144 -14.87 17.71 18.62
N THR A 145 -15.15 17.42 17.35
CA THR A 145 -14.79 16.13 16.72
C THR A 145 -13.28 15.86 16.77
N SER A 146 -12.42 16.84 16.48
CA SER A 146 -10.96 16.70 16.66
C SER A 146 -10.54 16.51 18.11
N SER A 147 -11.19 17.16 19.08
CA SER A 147 -10.90 16.99 20.51
C SER A 147 -11.38 15.63 21.05
N ILE A 148 -12.49 15.11 20.51
CA ILE A 148 -13.01 13.78 20.83
C ILE A 148 -12.10 12.71 20.23
N ILE A 149 -11.61 12.88 18.99
CA ILE A 149 -10.62 12.00 18.37
C ILE A 149 -9.29 12.05 19.13
N LYS A 150 -8.76 13.24 19.45
CA LYS A 150 -7.52 13.39 20.23
C LYS A 150 -7.62 12.76 21.61
N LYS A 151 -8.75 12.95 22.33
CA LYS A 151 -9.00 12.22 23.56
C LYS A 151 -9.04 10.70 23.31
N ALA A 152 -9.79 10.25 22.31
CA ALA A 152 -9.90 8.84 21.96
C ALA A 152 -8.59 8.19 21.50
N ILE A 153 -7.55 8.99 21.24
CA ILE A 153 -6.16 8.59 20.99
C ILE A 153 -5.37 8.53 22.31
N SER A 154 -5.43 9.58 23.15
CA SER A 154 -4.83 9.58 24.52
C SER A 154 -5.32 8.39 25.36
N ASP A 155 -6.64 8.15 25.34
CA ASP A 155 -7.29 7.01 26.01
C ASP A 155 -6.66 5.65 25.55
N GLN A 156 -6.05 5.56 24.36
CA GLN A 156 -5.37 4.35 23.87
C GLN A 156 -3.94 4.21 24.39
N GLU A 157 -3.18 5.30 24.39
CA GLU A 157 -1.80 5.35 24.87
C GLU A 157 -1.73 5.07 26.38
N GLU A 158 -2.72 5.56 27.13
CA GLU A 158 -2.95 5.27 28.56
C GLU A 158 -3.43 3.82 28.82
N GLY A 159 -3.67 3.02 27.77
CA GLY A 159 -4.04 1.60 27.86
C GLY A 159 -5.49 1.31 28.28
N VAL A 160 -6.28 2.32 28.62
CA VAL A 160 -7.69 2.19 29.04
C VAL A 160 -8.61 1.86 27.86
N GLY A 161 -8.32 2.45 26.70
CA GLY A 161 -9.14 2.39 25.49
C GLY A 161 -10.30 3.40 25.49
N PRO A 162 -10.73 3.89 24.31
CA PRO A 162 -11.82 4.84 24.20
C PRO A 162 -13.16 4.16 24.52
N SER A 163 -14.03 4.86 25.24
CA SER A 163 -15.33 4.30 25.61
C SER A 163 -16.24 4.07 24.38
N SER A 164 -17.20 3.16 24.50
CA SER A 164 -18.18 2.92 23.42
C SER A 164 -18.92 4.18 23.00
N GLU A 165 -19.19 5.11 23.92
CA GLU A 165 -19.86 6.37 23.58
C GLU A 165 -18.98 7.28 22.73
N ILE A 166 -17.67 7.30 23.02
CA ILE A 166 -16.68 8.10 22.28
C ILE A 166 -16.56 7.55 20.86
N LEU A 167 -16.42 6.22 20.70
CA LEU A 167 -16.38 5.57 19.39
C LEU A 167 -17.63 5.85 18.54
N VAL A 168 -18.82 5.80 19.16
CA VAL A 168 -20.09 6.13 18.49
C VAL A 168 -20.13 7.61 18.07
N LYS A 169 -19.81 8.54 18.98
CA LYS A 169 -19.78 9.98 18.69
C LYS A 169 -18.82 10.33 17.55
N ILE A 170 -17.69 9.63 17.42
CA ILE A 170 -16.73 9.79 16.31
C ILE A 170 -17.33 9.26 15.00
N ALA A 171 -17.87 8.03 15.00
CA ALA A 171 -18.45 7.43 13.79
C ALA A 171 -19.67 8.21 13.27
N ASP A 172 -20.54 8.71 14.16
CA ASP A 172 -21.67 9.58 13.78
C ASP A 172 -21.18 10.94 13.24
N SER A 173 -20.18 11.57 13.88
CA SER A 173 -19.61 12.86 13.43
C SER A 173 -19.01 12.79 12.02
N LEU A 174 -18.36 11.67 11.70
CA LEU A 174 -17.68 11.45 10.43
C LEU A 174 -18.58 10.77 9.38
N CYS A 175 -19.82 10.42 9.73
CA CYS A 175 -20.72 9.62 8.91
C CYS A 175 -20.05 8.32 8.43
N LEU A 176 -19.66 7.47 9.39
CA LEU A 176 -19.18 6.10 9.21
C LEU A 176 -20.29 5.15 9.69
N ARG A 177 -21.42 5.12 8.96
CA ARG A 177 -22.69 4.51 9.39
C ARG A 177 -22.82 3.03 9.02
N SER A 178 -21.87 2.51 8.25
CA SER A 178 -21.80 1.13 7.78
C SER A 178 -20.40 0.55 7.96
N ASN A 179 -20.33 -0.77 8.08
CA ASN A 179 -19.06 -1.49 8.14
C ASN A 179 -18.21 -1.31 6.86
N GLN A 180 -18.86 -1.15 5.71
CA GLN A 180 -18.16 -0.86 4.44
C GLN A 180 -17.48 0.51 4.48
N GLU A 181 -18.13 1.57 4.97
CA GLU A 181 -17.50 2.90 5.13
C GLU A 181 -16.31 2.86 6.09
N VAL A 182 -16.42 2.14 7.22
CA VAL A 182 -15.31 1.99 8.18
C VAL A 182 -14.11 1.24 7.59
N LEU A 183 -14.36 0.24 6.73
CA LEU A 183 -13.28 -0.46 6.02
C LEU A 183 -12.67 0.37 4.89
N ILE A 184 -13.45 1.24 4.22
CA ILE A 184 -12.93 2.23 3.27
C ILE A 184 -12.04 3.26 3.99
N GLU A 185 -12.50 3.77 5.13
CA GLU A 185 -11.74 4.71 5.98
C GLU A 185 -10.40 4.12 6.42
N ALA A 186 -10.39 2.85 6.86
CA ALA A 186 -9.16 2.16 7.24
C ALA A 186 -8.17 2.00 6.05
N VAL A 187 -8.66 1.75 4.84
CA VAL A 187 -7.84 1.67 3.62
C VAL A 187 -7.32 3.05 3.19
N ALA A 188 -8.13 4.09 3.34
CA ALA A 188 -7.72 5.47 3.05
C ALA A 188 -6.60 5.93 3.99
N LEU A 189 -6.71 5.61 5.28
CA LEU A 189 -5.66 5.87 6.28
C LEU A 189 -4.38 5.06 6.00
N GLU A 190 -4.48 3.76 5.68
CA GLU A 190 -3.31 2.93 5.34
C GLU A 190 -2.53 3.53 4.15
N LYS A 191 -3.23 4.03 3.12
CA LYS A 191 -2.60 4.75 1.99
C LYS A 191 -1.94 6.07 2.40
N ILE A 192 -2.51 6.81 3.34
CA ILE A 192 -1.89 8.05 3.88
C ILE A 192 -0.63 7.71 4.67
N LYS A 193 -0.64 6.61 5.43
CA LYS A 193 0.55 6.08 6.11
C LYS A 193 1.64 5.66 5.11
N GLU A 194 1.31 4.88 4.09
CA GLU A 194 2.26 4.49 3.03
C GLU A 194 2.90 5.72 2.36
N ASN A 195 2.12 6.78 2.10
CA ASN A 195 2.63 8.04 1.59
C ASN A 195 3.57 8.77 2.58
N ALA A 196 3.23 8.79 3.87
CA ALA A 196 4.04 9.42 4.92
C ALA A 196 5.36 8.67 5.16
N GLU A 197 5.33 7.34 5.18
CA GLU A 197 6.53 6.49 5.23
C GLU A 197 7.42 6.69 3.99
N GLN A 198 6.82 6.74 2.79
CA GLN A 198 7.54 7.01 1.55
C GLN A 198 8.09 8.45 1.44
N ALA A 199 7.55 9.38 2.22
CA ALA A 199 8.07 10.75 2.39
C ALA A 199 9.02 10.90 3.61
N GLU A 200 9.43 9.80 4.24
CA GLU A 200 10.30 9.74 5.43
C GLU A 200 9.76 10.49 6.67
N LYS A 201 8.44 10.80 6.69
CA LYS A 201 7.76 11.51 7.77
C LYS A 201 7.32 10.57 8.90
N THR A 202 8.26 10.05 9.69
CA THR A 202 7.97 9.06 10.75
C THR A 202 6.84 9.48 11.70
N ALA A 203 6.87 10.71 12.23
CA ALA A 203 5.84 11.20 13.16
C ALA A 203 4.44 11.35 12.53
N GLU A 204 4.34 11.55 11.21
CA GLU A 204 3.05 11.57 10.52
C GLU A 204 2.53 10.13 10.33
N ALA A 205 3.40 9.19 9.95
CA ALA A 205 3.06 7.77 9.84
C ALA A 205 2.63 7.16 11.19
N GLU A 206 3.34 7.47 12.28
CA GLU A 206 3.01 7.03 13.65
C GLU A 206 1.63 7.56 14.09
N PHE A 207 1.33 8.84 13.83
CA PHE A 207 0.02 9.43 14.14
C PHE A 207 -1.12 8.83 13.28
N VAL A 208 -0.84 8.49 12.01
CA VAL A 208 -1.80 7.79 11.16
C VAL A 208 -2.04 6.35 11.64
N ASP A 209 -1.04 5.65 12.17
CA ASP A 209 -1.22 4.33 12.82
C ASP A 209 -2.17 4.41 14.03
N GLN A 210 -2.10 5.49 14.82
CA GLN A 210 -3.05 5.72 15.93
C GLN A 210 -4.49 5.92 15.43
N MET A 211 -4.68 6.61 14.30
CA MET A 211 -5.98 6.75 13.64
C MET A 211 -6.47 5.41 13.05
N ILE A 212 -5.58 4.59 12.49
CA ILE A 212 -5.89 3.23 12.02
C ILE A 212 -6.35 2.34 13.18
N ALA A 213 -5.70 2.42 14.35
CA ALA A 213 -6.10 1.70 15.56
C ALA A 213 -7.49 2.15 16.06
N LEU A 214 -7.76 3.47 16.06
CA LEU A 214 -9.07 4.03 16.40
C LEU A 214 -10.18 3.51 15.48
N VAL A 215 -9.98 3.56 14.16
CA VAL A 215 -10.96 3.07 13.16
C VAL A 215 -11.15 1.55 13.27
N THR A 216 -10.10 0.79 13.61
CA THR A 216 -10.19 -0.65 13.87
C THR A 216 -11.08 -0.95 15.08
N ARG A 217 -11.02 -0.14 16.15
CA ARG A 217 -11.94 -0.24 17.30
C ARG A 217 -13.39 0.14 16.97
N ILE A 218 -13.62 1.06 16.03
CA ILE A 218 -14.96 1.35 15.48
C ILE A 218 -15.51 0.12 14.74
N HIS A 219 -14.68 -0.55 13.92
CA HIS A 219 -15.05 -1.81 13.25
C HIS A 219 -15.41 -2.91 14.25
N GLU A 220 -14.56 -3.17 15.25
CA GLU A 220 -14.83 -4.14 16.32
C GLU A 220 -16.16 -3.85 17.04
N ARG A 221 -16.47 -2.57 17.29
CA ARG A 221 -17.72 -2.18 17.93
C ARG A 221 -18.94 -2.40 17.03
N LEU A 222 -18.84 -2.14 15.72
CA LEU A 222 -19.88 -2.48 14.74
C LEU A 222 -20.14 -4.00 14.67
N VAL A 223 -19.08 -4.82 14.73
CA VAL A 223 -19.20 -6.28 14.77
C VAL A 223 -19.98 -6.74 16.00
N LEU A 224 -19.66 -6.22 17.19
CA LEU A 224 -20.39 -6.54 18.42
C LEU A 224 -21.87 -6.09 18.38
N ILE A 225 -22.17 -4.95 17.75
CA ILE A 225 -23.54 -4.45 17.58
C ILE A 225 -24.34 -5.31 16.60
N LYS A 226 -23.76 -5.69 15.45
CA LYS A 226 -24.44 -6.59 14.49
C LYS A 226 -24.68 -7.98 15.10
N GLN A 227 -23.74 -8.51 15.89
CA GLN A 227 -23.90 -9.79 16.60
C GLN A 227 -24.99 -9.76 17.68
N SER A 228 -25.27 -8.63 18.32
CA SER A 228 -26.40 -8.51 19.27
C SER A 228 -27.75 -8.26 18.59
N GLN A 229 -27.74 -7.77 17.33
CA GLN A 229 -28.94 -7.55 16.51
C GLN A 229 -29.41 -8.81 15.75
N THR A 230 -28.53 -9.80 15.52
CA THR A 230 -28.91 -11.07 14.87
C THR A 230 -29.80 -11.92 15.79
N SER A 231 -31.12 -11.83 15.57
CA SER A 231 -32.16 -12.52 16.35
C SER A 231 -32.32 -14.03 16.05
N SER A 232 -31.24 -14.70 15.66
CA SER A 232 -31.22 -16.16 15.50
C SER A 232 -31.04 -16.86 16.85
N PRO A 233 -31.79 -17.94 17.16
CA PRO A 233 -31.65 -18.68 18.43
C PRO A 233 -30.34 -19.46 18.55
N VAL A 234 -29.52 -19.48 17.50
CA VAL A 234 -28.18 -20.08 17.44
C VAL A 234 -27.21 -19.01 16.90
N PRO A 235 -26.01 -18.85 17.48
CA PRO A 235 -24.99 -17.95 16.95
C PRO A 235 -24.52 -18.38 15.54
N ILE A 236 -24.44 -17.42 14.61
CA ILE A 236 -23.93 -17.66 13.26
C ILE A 236 -22.39 -17.80 13.31
N PRO A 237 -21.78 -18.88 12.77
CA PRO A 237 -20.33 -18.99 12.65
C PRO A 237 -19.71 -17.84 11.84
N ALA A 238 -18.62 -17.26 12.35
CA ALA A 238 -18.00 -16.07 11.74
C ALA A 238 -17.56 -16.27 10.29
N ASP A 239 -17.11 -17.48 9.91
CA ASP A 239 -16.70 -17.83 8.54
C ASP A 239 -17.87 -17.89 7.53
N PHE A 240 -19.12 -17.83 8.01
CA PHE A 240 -20.32 -17.79 7.18
C PHE A 240 -20.83 -16.35 6.93
N CYS A 241 -20.32 -15.37 7.66
CA CYS A 241 -20.64 -13.96 7.47
C CYS A 241 -19.70 -13.29 6.47
N CYS A 242 -20.24 -12.39 5.65
CA CYS A 242 -19.46 -11.55 4.74
C CYS A 242 -18.67 -10.50 5.56
N PRO A 243 -17.34 -10.38 5.42
CA PRO A 243 -16.57 -9.37 6.16
C PRO A 243 -16.91 -7.91 5.83
N LEU A 244 -17.64 -7.65 4.72
CA LEU A 244 -18.08 -6.31 4.32
C LEU A 244 -19.45 -5.91 4.91
N SER A 245 -20.45 -6.80 4.91
CA SER A 245 -21.78 -6.51 5.45
C SER A 245 -21.99 -6.97 6.90
N LEU A 246 -21.13 -7.87 7.39
CA LEU A 246 -21.25 -8.59 8.66
C LEU A 246 -22.47 -9.55 8.73
N GLU A 247 -23.07 -9.83 7.58
CA GLU A 247 -24.30 -10.64 7.44
C GLU A 247 -24.03 -11.97 6.71
N LEU A 248 -24.91 -12.95 6.90
CA LEU A 248 -24.79 -14.31 6.36
C LEU A 248 -24.70 -14.32 4.82
N MET A 249 -23.70 -14.99 4.25
CA MET A 249 -23.49 -15.02 2.80
C MET A 249 -24.52 -15.90 2.06
N THR A 250 -25.14 -15.33 1.02
CA THR A 250 -26.10 -16.01 0.13
C THR A 250 -25.46 -16.45 -1.20
N ASP A 251 -24.49 -15.68 -1.72
CA ASP A 251 -23.66 -16.07 -2.86
C ASP A 251 -22.16 -15.82 -2.58
N PRO A 252 -21.53 -16.64 -1.72
CA PRO A 252 -20.13 -16.47 -1.34
C PRO A 252 -19.18 -16.63 -2.54
N VAL A 253 -18.23 -15.69 -2.65
CA VAL A 253 -17.16 -15.66 -3.66
C VAL A 253 -15.80 -15.45 -3.01
N ILE A 254 -14.78 -16.12 -3.54
CA ILE A 254 -13.37 -15.96 -3.19
C ILE A 254 -12.77 -14.80 -3.99
N LEU A 255 -12.08 -13.91 -3.28
CA LEU A 255 -11.23 -12.84 -3.80
C LEU A 255 -9.79 -13.33 -3.98
N ALA A 256 -8.94 -12.61 -4.73
CA ALA A 256 -7.52 -13.00 -4.95
C ALA A 256 -6.70 -13.24 -3.67
N SER A 257 -7.10 -12.63 -2.55
CA SER A 257 -6.50 -12.83 -1.22
C SER A 257 -6.92 -14.14 -0.52
N GLY A 258 -7.70 -15.00 -1.18
CA GLY A 258 -8.28 -16.21 -0.61
C GLY A 258 -9.44 -15.99 0.36
N GLN A 259 -9.73 -14.74 0.74
CA GLN A 259 -10.88 -14.40 1.60
C GLN A 259 -12.20 -14.52 0.84
N THR A 260 -13.24 -14.97 1.52
CA THR A 260 -14.60 -15.14 0.95
C THR A 260 -15.52 -14.00 1.39
N TYR A 261 -16.36 -13.52 0.47
CA TYR A 261 -17.30 -12.40 0.66
C TYR A 261 -18.64 -12.70 -0.04
N GLU A 262 -19.71 -12.02 0.35
CA GLU A 262 -20.94 -11.93 -0.47
C GLU A 262 -20.65 -11.15 -1.76
N ARG A 263 -21.06 -11.69 -2.92
CA ARG A 263 -20.72 -11.17 -4.24
C ARG A 263 -21.11 -9.72 -4.42
N VAL A 264 -22.28 -9.31 -3.94
CA VAL A 264 -22.81 -7.95 -4.14
C VAL A 264 -21.88 -6.90 -3.51
N PHE A 265 -21.49 -7.09 -2.25
CA PHE A 265 -20.66 -6.13 -1.52
C PHE A 265 -19.24 -6.06 -2.06
N ILE A 266 -18.61 -7.20 -2.38
CA ILE A 266 -17.25 -7.20 -2.93
C ILE A 266 -17.19 -6.72 -4.39
N LYS A 267 -18.28 -6.83 -5.15
CA LYS A 267 -18.42 -6.14 -6.43
C LYS A 267 -18.42 -4.64 -6.26
N ILE A 268 -19.28 -4.09 -5.38
CA ILE A 268 -19.34 -2.64 -5.13
C ILE A 268 -17.97 -2.11 -4.70
N TRP A 269 -17.25 -2.83 -3.84
CA TRP A 269 -15.87 -2.50 -3.45
C TRP A 269 -14.91 -2.40 -4.65
N ILE A 270 -14.93 -3.36 -5.57
CA ILE A 270 -14.10 -3.36 -6.78
C ILE A 270 -14.56 -2.30 -7.79
N GLU A 271 -15.88 -2.07 -7.91
CA GLU A 271 -16.49 -1.07 -8.79
C GLU A 271 -16.22 0.37 -8.31
N LEU A 272 -15.98 0.56 -7.00
CA LEU A 272 -15.38 1.78 -6.41
C LEU A 272 -13.87 1.93 -6.69
N GLY A 273 -13.24 1.00 -7.42
CA GLY A 273 -11.82 1.04 -7.76
C GLY A 273 -10.87 0.57 -6.65
N LEU A 274 -11.38 -0.01 -5.55
CA LEU A 274 -10.55 -0.45 -4.42
C LEU A 274 -9.85 -1.79 -4.73
N THR A 275 -8.58 -1.70 -5.13
CA THR A 275 -7.73 -2.85 -5.51
C THR A 275 -7.05 -3.55 -4.33
N VAL A 276 -7.53 -3.35 -3.10
CA VAL A 276 -7.04 -4.02 -1.87
C VAL A 276 -8.10 -4.94 -1.27
N CYS A 277 -7.68 -5.95 -0.52
CA CYS A 277 -8.55 -6.86 0.20
C CYS A 277 -9.18 -6.17 1.45
N PRO A 278 -10.51 -6.07 1.59
CA PRO A 278 -11.13 -5.40 2.74
C PRO A 278 -10.67 -5.93 4.11
N LYS A 279 -10.47 -7.24 4.24
CA LYS A 279 -10.13 -7.91 5.51
C LYS A 279 -8.63 -8.04 5.80
N THR A 280 -7.76 -8.05 4.77
CA THR A 280 -6.30 -8.21 4.96
C THR A 280 -5.50 -6.97 4.58
N ARG A 281 -6.14 -5.92 4.04
CA ARG A 281 -5.58 -4.66 3.49
C ARG A 281 -4.52 -4.81 2.38
N GLN A 282 -4.11 -6.03 2.07
CA GLN A 282 -3.16 -6.36 1.01
C GLN A 282 -3.74 -6.08 -0.39
N THR A 283 -2.90 -5.55 -1.28
CA THR A 283 -3.18 -5.37 -2.71
C THR A 283 -3.56 -6.71 -3.37
N LEU A 284 -4.57 -6.66 -4.23
CA LEU A 284 -5.10 -7.81 -4.95
C LEU A 284 -4.32 -8.06 -6.24
N ALA A 285 -3.84 -9.29 -6.43
CA ALA A 285 -3.20 -9.70 -7.68
C ALA A 285 -4.16 -9.71 -8.90
N HIS A 286 -5.48 -9.79 -8.66
CA HIS A 286 -6.52 -9.61 -9.67
C HIS A 286 -7.89 -9.33 -9.01
N THR A 287 -8.82 -8.77 -9.78
CA THR A 287 -10.21 -8.50 -9.34
C THR A 287 -11.20 -9.63 -9.63
N ASN A 288 -10.75 -10.75 -10.22
CA ASN A 288 -11.62 -11.90 -10.52
C ASN A 288 -12.26 -12.50 -9.25
N LEU A 289 -13.58 -12.75 -9.29
CA LEU A 289 -14.39 -13.28 -8.20
C LEU A 289 -14.81 -14.73 -8.47
N ILE A 290 -14.23 -15.70 -7.74
CA ILE A 290 -14.45 -17.14 -7.96
C ILE A 290 -15.61 -17.62 -7.07
N PRO A 291 -16.69 -18.26 -7.59
CA PRO A 291 -17.78 -18.77 -6.75
C PRO A 291 -17.32 -19.83 -5.74
N ASN A 292 -17.67 -19.66 -4.46
CA ASN A 292 -17.30 -20.58 -3.39
C ASN A 292 -18.44 -21.56 -3.07
N TYR A 293 -18.62 -22.55 -3.95
CA TYR A 293 -19.67 -23.57 -3.79
C TYR A 293 -19.55 -24.37 -2.49
N ASN A 294 -18.34 -24.55 -1.95
CA ASN A 294 -18.10 -25.27 -0.69
C ASN A 294 -18.68 -24.50 0.50
N VAL A 295 -18.34 -23.21 0.65
CA VAL A 295 -18.93 -22.37 1.71
C VAL A 295 -20.43 -22.22 1.50
N LYS A 296 -20.90 -22.10 0.26
CA LYS A 296 -22.35 -22.04 -0.05
C LYS A 296 -23.11 -23.28 0.44
N ALA A 297 -22.55 -24.48 0.26
CA ALA A 297 -23.13 -25.73 0.73
C ALA A 297 -23.07 -25.88 2.26
N LEU A 298 -21.97 -25.46 2.90
CA LEU A 298 -21.84 -25.46 4.36
C LEU A 298 -22.85 -24.52 5.02
N ILE A 299 -23.05 -23.32 4.48
CA ILE A 299 -24.05 -22.35 4.95
C ILE A 299 -25.46 -22.92 4.80
N ALA A 300 -25.80 -23.51 3.64
CA ALA A 300 -27.13 -24.10 3.43
C ALA A 300 -27.43 -25.23 4.44
N ASN A 301 -26.50 -26.17 4.63
CA ASN A 301 -26.62 -27.25 5.60
C ASN A 301 -26.75 -26.74 7.05
N TRP A 302 -25.98 -25.70 7.42
CA TRP A 302 -26.10 -25.06 8.73
C TRP A 302 -27.46 -24.37 8.92
N CYS A 303 -27.96 -23.67 7.89
CA CYS A 303 -29.28 -23.05 7.89
C CYS A 303 -30.40 -24.08 8.08
N GLU A 304 -30.38 -25.18 7.33
CA GLU A 304 -31.32 -26.30 7.46
C GLU A 304 -31.25 -26.92 8.86
N SER A 305 -30.05 -27.24 9.35
CA SER A 305 -29.83 -27.85 10.66
C SER A 305 -30.31 -26.98 11.84
N ASN A 306 -30.27 -25.66 11.70
CA ASN A 306 -30.60 -24.70 12.77
C ASN A 306 -31.94 -23.97 12.54
N ASN A 307 -32.74 -24.38 11.55
CA ASN A 307 -34.00 -23.73 11.14
C ASN A 307 -33.87 -22.23 10.79
N VAL A 308 -32.68 -21.78 10.39
CA VAL A 308 -32.43 -20.40 9.99
C VAL A 308 -32.76 -20.25 8.50
N LYS A 309 -33.71 -19.38 8.17
CA LYS A 309 -34.05 -19.09 6.77
C LYS A 309 -32.91 -18.31 6.10
N LEU A 310 -32.42 -18.81 4.97
CA LEU A 310 -31.49 -18.09 4.10
C LEU A 310 -32.10 -16.74 3.67
N PRO A 311 -31.33 -15.63 3.70
CA PRO A 311 -31.78 -14.35 3.15
C PRO A 311 -32.11 -14.48 1.65
N ASP A 312 -33.12 -13.73 1.22
CA ASP A 312 -33.60 -13.72 -0.16
C ASP A 312 -32.59 -12.99 -1.07
N PRO A 313 -32.02 -13.62 -2.12
CA PRO A 313 -30.95 -13.04 -2.94
C PRO A 313 -31.30 -11.72 -3.65
N ILE A 314 -32.58 -11.35 -3.71
CA ILE A 314 -33.06 -10.10 -4.32
C ILE A 314 -33.26 -8.99 -3.25
N LYS A 315 -33.26 -9.34 -1.96
CA LYS A 315 -33.41 -8.39 -0.83
C LYS A 315 -32.08 -7.98 -0.17
N SER A 316 -30.98 -8.67 -0.47
CA SER A 316 -29.64 -8.33 0.06
C SER A 316 -29.17 -6.91 -0.35
N THR A 317 -29.70 -6.36 -1.43
CA THR A 317 -29.46 -4.97 -1.87
C THR A 317 -30.16 -3.90 -1.02
N SER A 318 -31.18 -4.26 -0.21
CA SER A 318 -31.90 -3.28 0.64
C SER A 318 -31.29 -3.08 2.03
N PHE A 319 -30.25 -3.83 2.40
CA PHE A 319 -29.64 -3.77 3.74
C PHE A 319 -28.53 -2.73 3.91
N ASN A 320 -28.28 -1.88 2.89
CA ASN A 320 -27.52 -0.63 3.03
C ASN A 320 -28.26 0.47 3.82
N GLN A 321 -29.24 0.12 4.67
CA GLN A 321 -29.80 1.08 5.62
C GLN A 321 -28.75 1.40 6.70
N PRO A 322 -28.47 2.68 6.99
CA PRO A 322 -27.56 3.06 8.07
C PRO A 322 -28.11 2.53 9.38
N SER A 323 -27.38 1.63 10.02
CA SER A 323 -27.77 1.06 11.31
C SER A 323 -27.43 2.09 12.39
N PRO A 324 -28.40 2.71 13.09
CA PRO A 324 -28.09 3.76 14.06
C PRO A 324 -27.25 3.17 15.20
N LEU A 325 -26.15 3.84 15.55
CA LEU A 325 -25.24 3.42 16.61
C LEU A 325 -25.79 3.63 18.04
N VAL A 326 -27.10 3.85 18.16
CA VAL A 326 -27.75 4.44 19.33
C VAL A 326 -28.37 3.36 20.22
N HIS A 327 -27.79 3.20 21.42
CA HIS A 327 -28.30 2.55 22.63
C HIS A 327 -29.13 1.24 22.53
N VAL A 328 -28.58 0.19 23.14
CA VAL A 328 -29.37 -0.75 23.96
C VAL A 328 -29.02 -0.47 25.42
N GLU A 329 -30.00 -0.04 26.21
CA GLU A 329 -29.84 0.11 27.67
C GLU A 329 -29.99 -1.22 28.41
N SER A 330 -29.51 -1.26 29.65
CA SER A 330 -29.54 -2.45 30.51
C SER A 330 -30.96 -2.83 30.91
N ILE A 331 -31.33 -4.11 30.72
CA ILE A 331 -32.41 -4.75 31.47
C ILE A 331 -31.81 -5.95 32.21
N ALA A 332 -31.49 -5.73 33.48
CA ALA A 332 -31.24 -6.79 34.44
C ALA A 332 -32.53 -7.13 35.21
N SER A 333 -32.71 -8.41 35.54
CA SER A 333 -33.70 -8.96 36.48
C SER A 333 -35.20 -8.66 36.24
N ARG A 334 -35.95 -9.71 35.88
CA ARG A 334 -37.00 -10.24 36.77
C ARG A 334 -37.45 -11.65 36.40
N ASP A 335 -37.91 -12.37 37.41
CA ASP A 335 -38.05 -13.82 37.38
C ASP A 335 -39.43 -14.36 36.98
N SER A 336 -39.40 -15.45 36.20
CA SER A 336 -40.19 -16.67 36.40
C SER A 336 -41.69 -16.78 36.02
N HIS A 337 -42.01 -18.03 35.66
CA HIS A 337 -43.29 -18.76 35.80
C HIS A 337 -44.43 -18.65 34.75
N VAL A 338 -44.50 -19.73 33.96
CA VAL A 338 -45.69 -20.58 33.67
C VAL A 338 -46.50 -20.36 32.36
N LEU A 339 -46.77 -21.50 31.71
CA LEU A 339 -47.53 -21.81 30.48
C LEU A 339 -49.06 -21.96 30.75
N PRO A 340 -49.96 -22.34 29.80
CA PRO A 340 -49.82 -22.55 28.34
C PRO A 340 -50.91 -21.90 27.43
N HIS A 341 -50.71 -22.05 26.12
CA HIS A 341 -51.67 -22.18 24.98
C HIS A 341 -53.16 -21.75 25.08
N LEU A 342 -53.62 -21.02 24.05
CA LEU A 342 -54.62 -21.40 23.02
C LEU A 342 -54.73 -20.20 22.00
N ARG A 343 -54.50 -20.33 20.68
CA ARG A 343 -55.27 -20.94 19.57
C ARG A 343 -56.29 -19.97 18.92
N GLU A 344 -56.20 -19.81 17.60
CA GLU A 344 -57.23 -19.28 16.67
C GLU A 344 -57.63 -17.77 16.82
N ASN A 345 -58.05 -17.04 15.77
CA ASN A 345 -58.19 -17.37 14.33
C ASN A 345 -57.97 -16.13 13.41
N GLN A 346 -57.81 -16.42 12.11
CA GLN A 346 -57.87 -15.50 10.95
C GLN A 346 -59.34 -15.05 10.65
N PRO A 347 -59.67 -14.22 9.62
CA PRO A 347 -58.86 -13.37 8.71
C PRO A 347 -59.48 -11.97 8.34
N LEU A 348 -58.87 -11.27 7.37
CA LEU A 348 -59.48 -10.45 6.28
C LEU A 348 -60.48 -9.29 6.58
N SER A 349 -59.98 -8.05 6.38
CA SER A 349 -60.50 -7.04 5.41
C SER A 349 -61.95 -6.46 5.55
N PRO A 350 -62.38 -5.43 4.78
CA PRO A 350 -61.71 -4.68 3.69
C PRO A 350 -61.69 -3.13 3.85
N GLU A 351 -61.28 -2.45 2.77
CA GLU A 351 -61.15 -1.00 2.60
C GLU A 351 -62.49 -0.26 2.43
N SER A 352 -62.53 1.06 2.71
CA SER A 352 -63.38 2.00 1.94
C SER A 352 -63.01 3.49 2.10
N ASN A 353 -62.44 4.05 1.03
CA ASN A 353 -62.75 5.37 0.41
C ASN A 353 -63.13 6.62 1.25
N ARG A 354 -62.37 7.70 1.01
CA ARG A 354 -62.83 9.10 0.67
C ARG A 354 -63.54 9.95 1.75
N SER A 355 -63.53 11.29 1.71
CA SER A 355 -62.61 12.27 1.06
C SER A 355 -62.97 13.71 1.45
N ALA A 356 -61.95 14.57 1.68
CA ALA A 356 -61.98 16.04 1.59
C ALA A 356 -62.91 16.86 2.53
N GLY A 357 -62.56 18.13 2.78
CA GLY A 357 -63.49 19.14 3.33
C GLY A 357 -63.05 19.95 4.55
N SER A 358 -62.14 20.91 4.37
CA SER A 358 -62.03 22.13 5.22
C SER A 358 -62.95 23.25 4.64
N PRO A 359 -63.08 24.47 5.20
CA PRO A 359 -62.53 25.05 6.45
C PRO A 359 -63.55 25.92 7.26
N GLY A 360 -63.10 26.61 8.34
CA GLY A 360 -63.53 28.01 8.58
C GLY A 360 -63.85 28.50 10.02
N ARG A 361 -63.08 29.51 10.48
CA ARG A 361 -63.41 30.65 11.42
C ARG A 361 -64.09 30.32 12.79
N SER A 362 -63.67 30.89 13.94
CA SER A 362 -63.83 32.33 14.29
C SER A 362 -63.51 32.62 15.79
N MET A 363 -63.02 33.83 16.09
CA MET A 363 -63.12 34.65 17.35
C MET A 363 -62.74 34.06 18.74
N ILE A 364 -61.71 34.61 19.43
CA ILE A 364 -61.67 35.74 20.41
C ILE A 364 -62.04 35.38 21.87
N SER A 365 -61.06 35.55 22.79
CA SER A 365 -61.21 36.33 24.03
C SER A 365 -59.85 36.65 24.68
N SER A 366 -59.72 37.84 25.27
CA SER A 366 -58.65 38.26 26.20
C SER A 366 -59.07 37.95 27.67
N SER A 367 -58.42 38.36 28.79
CA SER A 367 -57.49 39.49 29.05
C SER A 367 -56.74 39.38 30.41
N GLY A 368 -55.70 40.22 30.61
CA GLY A 368 -55.25 40.78 31.92
C GLY A 368 -54.34 39.88 32.79
N ILE A 369 -53.10 40.20 33.19
CA ILE A 369 -52.28 41.44 33.32
C ILE A 369 -52.68 42.37 34.50
N HIS A 370 -51.88 42.39 35.59
CA HIS A 370 -51.09 43.57 36.05
C HIS A 370 -50.42 43.43 37.45
N ARG A 371 -49.11 43.82 37.53
CA ARG A 371 -48.43 44.57 38.64
C ARG A 371 -48.36 43.93 40.06
N GLU A 372 -47.46 44.31 40.99
CA GLU A 372 -46.29 45.23 40.99
C GLU A 372 -45.27 44.87 42.11
N GLY A 373 -43.98 45.19 41.91
CA GLY A 373 -43.12 45.76 42.96
C GLY A 373 -42.16 44.87 43.80
N SER A 374 -41.02 45.48 44.15
CA SER A 374 -40.23 45.32 45.39
C SER A 374 -39.24 44.15 45.57
N SER A 375 -37.96 44.42 45.29
CA SER A 375 -36.80 43.83 46.02
C SER A 375 -36.70 44.44 47.44
N PRO A 376 -35.95 43.87 48.41
CA PRO A 376 -34.49 44.11 48.49
C PRO A 376 -33.62 43.02 49.22
N LEU A 377 -32.35 43.36 49.47
CA LEU A 377 -31.39 42.81 50.47
C LEU A 377 -30.47 41.61 50.09
N HIS A 378 -29.21 41.97 49.83
CA HIS A 378 -28.01 41.22 50.25
C HIS A 378 -27.84 41.28 51.79
N PRO A 379 -27.14 40.32 52.43
CA PRO A 379 -25.70 40.53 52.70
C PRO A 379 -24.80 39.26 52.69
N ARG A 380 -23.50 39.47 52.35
CA ARG A 380 -22.24 39.08 53.05
C ARG A 380 -22.17 37.77 53.89
N SER A 381 -21.02 37.07 54.03
CA SER A 381 -19.63 37.23 53.55
C SER A 381 -18.72 36.12 54.14
N THR A 382 -17.51 35.89 53.58
CA THR A 382 -16.27 35.37 54.24
C THR A 382 -16.30 33.94 54.86
N SER A 383 -15.20 33.16 54.94
CA SER A 383 -13.82 33.23 54.39
C SER A 383 -13.07 31.90 54.65
N GLU A 384 -11.95 31.67 53.94
CA GLU A 384 -10.64 31.10 54.36
C GLU A 384 -10.55 29.98 55.43
N GLY A 385 -9.62 29.01 55.37
CA GLY A 385 -8.42 28.80 54.53
C GLY A 385 -7.61 27.60 55.08
N SER A 386 -6.37 27.25 54.67
CA SER A 386 -5.43 27.90 53.73
C SER A 386 -4.35 26.91 53.20
N LEU A 387 -4.01 27.07 51.92
CA LEU A 387 -2.67 27.01 51.29
C LEU A 387 -1.70 25.81 51.50
N SER A 388 -1.51 25.02 50.43
CA SER A 388 -0.22 24.46 49.92
C SER A 388 -0.45 23.80 48.53
N GLY A 389 0.53 23.64 47.61
CA GLY A 389 1.90 24.18 47.56
C GLY A 389 2.72 23.65 46.35
N ALA A 390 3.70 24.45 45.90
CA ALA A 390 4.86 24.14 45.02
C ALA A 390 4.73 23.23 43.76
N VAL A 391 4.74 23.90 42.60
CA VAL A 391 5.49 23.62 41.32
C VAL A 391 5.97 22.19 41.01
N GLY A 392 5.61 21.71 39.81
CA GLY A 392 6.37 20.71 39.04
C GLY A 392 6.14 20.87 37.54
N ASN A 393 7.19 21.15 36.74
CA ASN A 393 7.07 21.30 35.29
C ASN A 393 7.01 19.93 34.59
N GLY A 394 6.05 19.76 33.69
CA GLY A 394 6.03 18.69 32.69
C GLY A 394 5.73 19.29 31.32
N GLN A 395 6.65 19.18 30.36
CA GLN A 395 6.49 19.75 29.03
C GLN A 395 5.69 18.80 28.13
N GLY A 396 4.46 19.18 27.80
CA GLY A 396 3.71 18.55 26.70
C GLY A 396 4.33 18.91 25.35
N LEU A 397 4.33 17.97 24.41
CA LEU A 397 4.90 18.15 23.08
C LEU A 397 3.95 18.94 22.17
N ASP A 398 4.39 20.09 21.66
CA ASP A 398 3.63 20.90 20.71
C ASP A 398 3.59 20.26 19.31
N ILE A 399 2.42 19.74 18.93
CA ILE A 399 2.16 19.10 17.62
C ILE A 399 1.96 20.16 16.49
N ALA A 400 2.17 21.45 16.78
CA ALA A 400 2.04 22.57 15.84
C ALA A 400 3.14 22.65 14.74
N ARG A 401 3.76 21.53 14.36
CA ARG A 401 4.94 21.46 13.48
C ARG A 401 4.82 20.56 12.24
N ILE A 402 3.68 19.92 11.99
CA ILE A 402 3.54 18.90 10.92
C ILE A 402 2.96 19.45 9.60
N SER A 403 2.22 20.59 9.61
CA SER A 403 1.97 21.39 8.38
C SER A 403 2.94 22.58 8.31
N LEU A 404 4.06 22.42 7.56
CA LEU A 404 4.80 23.48 6.84
C LEU A 404 6.10 22.93 6.21
N MET A 405 6.03 22.27 5.05
CA MET A 405 7.18 22.06 4.14
C MET A 405 6.75 21.84 2.68
N SER A 406 6.54 22.95 1.97
CA SER A 406 6.67 23.04 0.50
C SER A 406 6.94 24.52 0.12
N SER A 407 7.44 24.73 -1.10
CA SER A 407 7.71 26.03 -1.76
C SER A 407 8.60 27.07 -1.04
N GLU A 408 9.92 26.91 -1.19
CA GLU A 408 10.79 28.02 -1.60
C GLU A 408 11.67 27.59 -2.78
N GLU A 409 11.19 27.80 -4.02
CA GLU A 409 12.08 27.87 -5.19
C GLU A 409 12.30 29.33 -5.57
N ARG A 410 13.57 29.73 -5.70
CA ARG A 410 13.96 31.11 -5.98
C ARG A 410 14.35 31.31 -7.44
N SER A 411 13.37 31.67 -8.26
CA SER A 411 13.62 32.56 -9.40
C SER A 411 14.14 33.91 -8.87
N GLY A 412 15.07 34.62 -9.48
CA GLY A 412 15.80 34.37 -10.73
C GLY A 412 16.17 35.71 -11.37
N ASN A 413 17.28 35.80 -12.13
CA ASN A 413 17.46 36.71 -13.29
C ASN A 413 18.86 36.63 -13.89
N SER A 414 18.95 37.03 -15.16
CA SER A 414 20.13 37.03 -16.02
C SER A 414 20.86 38.37 -16.02
N GLU A 415 22.17 38.38 -16.30
CA GLU A 415 22.78 39.39 -17.19
C GLU A 415 24.13 38.91 -17.75
N GLU A 416 24.57 39.51 -18.86
CA GLU A 416 25.79 39.13 -19.58
C GLU A 416 27.00 40.02 -19.20
N ARG A 417 28.22 39.46 -19.13
CA ARG A 417 29.38 39.88 -19.97
C ARG A 417 30.74 39.25 -19.57
N TYR A 418 31.40 38.71 -20.58
CA TYR A 418 32.82 38.89 -20.99
C TYR A 418 33.90 39.39 -20.00
N LEU A 419 35.05 38.69 -20.09
CA LEU A 419 36.45 39.15 -19.97
C LEU A 419 37.16 39.25 -18.58
N ASN A 420 38.10 38.29 -18.41
CA ASN A 420 39.54 38.51 -18.12
C ASN A 420 40.05 39.09 -16.76
N SER A 421 40.97 38.29 -16.18
CA SER A 421 42.38 38.68 -15.89
C SER A 421 42.80 39.26 -14.52
N VAL A 422 43.58 38.44 -13.80
CA VAL A 422 44.83 38.75 -13.06
C VAL A 422 44.77 39.42 -11.66
N CYS A 423 45.43 38.71 -10.74
CA CYS A 423 46.18 39.03 -9.50
C CYS A 423 46.18 40.42 -8.82
N HIS A 424 46.50 40.35 -7.52
CA HIS A 424 47.04 41.40 -6.62
C HIS A 424 45.99 42.38 -6.04
N GLN A 425 46.14 42.93 -4.81
CA GLN A 425 47.18 42.71 -3.78
C GLN A 425 46.69 42.92 -2.33
N SER A 426 47.49 42.43 -1.40
CA SER A 426 47.51 42.59 0.06
C SER A 426 47.04 43.92 0.69
N ALA A 427 46.45 43.81 1.88
CA ALA A 427 46.86 44.64 3.03
C ALA A 427 46.65 43.91 4.38
N SER A 428 47.73 43.73 5.13
CA SER A 428 47.76 43.42 6.58
C SER A 428 48.93 44.23 7.17
N PRO A 429 48.88 44.65 8.45
CA PRO A 429 49.36 43.80 9.55
C PRO A 429 48.50 44.02 10.84
N SER A 430 48.72 43.44 12.02
CA SER A 430 49.85 42.76 12.69
C SER A 430 49.27 41.83 13.80
N ARG A 431 49.98 41.06 14.66
CA ARG A 431 51.41 41.03 15.07
C ARG A 431 51.73 39.72 15.84
N ASN A 432 52.93 39.16 15.64
CA ASN A 432 53.66 38.18 16.50
C ASN A 432 53.01 36.79 16.80
N GLU A 433 53.75 35.69 17.01
CA GLU A 433 55.18 35.33 16.77
C GLU A 433 55.38 33.78 16.81
N VAL A 434 56.42 33.27 16.12
CA VAL A 434 57.21 32.02 16.41
C VAL A 434 56.41 30.70 16.63
N SER A 435 56.34 29.77 15.66
CA SER A 435 57.24 28.61 15.42
C SER A 435 57.22 27.51 16.53
N THR A 436 57.40 26.20 16.28
CA THR A 436 58.05 25.47 15.16
C THR A 436 57.46 24.05 15.02
N ALA A 437 57.73 23.35 13.91
CA ALA A 437 57.36 21.94 13.72
C ALA A 437 58.43 20.95 14.26
N VAL A 438 58.04 19.69 14.52
CA VAL A 438 58.78 18.40 14.25
C VAL A 438 58.07 17.21 14.96
N ARG A 439 58.40 15.97 14.56
CA ARG A 439 57.87 14.68 15.04
C ARG A 439 58.37 14.27 16.45
N ALA A 440 57.69 13.24 16.98
CA ALA A 440 58.16 12.14 17.87
C ALA A 440 57.71 12.15 19.35
N ASP A 441 57.12 11.01 19.74
CA ASP A 441 57.17 10.22 21.00
C ASP A 441 57.43 10.88 22.36
N GLY A 442 56.66 10.54 23.41
CA GLY A 442 57.02 11.03 24.76
C GLY A 442 56.28 10.70 26.08
N LEU A 443 55.59 9.56 26.25
CA LEU A 443 55.40 8.87 27.57
C LEU A 443 54.60 9.49 28.75
N LEU A 444 54.30 8.60 29.73
CA LEU A 444 53.70 8.78 31.07
C LEU A 444 52.19 9.12 31.11
N SER A 445 51.32 8.48 31.91
CA SER A 445 51.40 7.38 32.90
C SER A 445 50.00 6.69 32.96
N GLN A 446 49.66 5.56 33.61
CA GLN A 446 50.21 4.92 34.82
C GLN A 446 49.73 3.44 35.00
N ASN A 447 50.67 2.51 35.28
CA ASN A 447 50.60 1.31 36.14
C ASN A 447 49.59 0.11 36.02
N HIS A 448 50.21 -1.10 36.11
CA HIS A 448 49.75 -2.41 36.67
C HIS A 448 48.88 -3.35 35.79
N ASN A 449 49.39 -4.48 35.26
CA ASN A 449 49.78 -5.78 35.90
C ASN A 449 48.56 -6.67 36.25
N ARG A 450 48.43 -7.95 35.82
CA ARG A 450 49.36 -9.08 35.57
C ARG A 450 48.92 -9.91 34.34
N SER A 451 49.79 -10.38 33.41
CA SER A 451 50.69 -11.56 33.42
C SER A 451 49.98 -12.93 33.60
N ALA A 452 50.27 -14.00 32.83
CA ALA A 452 51.36 -14.30 31.88
C ALA A 452 50.87 -15.33 30.80
N SER A 453 51.28 -15.29 29.52
CA SER A 453 52.51 -15.85 28.91
C SER A 453 52.54 -17.39 28.84
N ALA A 454 53.07 -18.08 27.81
CA ALA A 454 53.57 -17.76 26.45
C ALA A 454 53.71 -19.13 25.69
N SER A 455 54.22 -19.31 24.45
CA SER A 455 55.10 -18.52 23.58
C SER A 455 54.84 -18.81 22.08
N SER A 456 55.34 -17.91 21.23
CA SER A 456 55.39 -18.03 19.78
C SER A 456 56.74 -18.57 19.26
N ALA A 457 56.78 -18.99 17.99
CA ALA A 457 57.99 -19.01 17.16
C ALA A 457 57.62 -18.84 15.67
N LEU A 458 58.36 -17.99 14.96
CA LEU A 458 58.30 -17.79 13.50
C LEU A 458 59.74 -17.82 12.97
N ALA A 459 60.03 -18.61 11.93
CA ALA A 459 61.23 -18.41 11.10
C ALA A 459 61.17 -19.18 9.75
N HIS A 460 61.23 -18.40 8.66
CA HIS A 460 61.96 -18.61 7.40
C HIS A 460 61.92 -19.92 6.58
N ALA A 461 61.81 -19.70 5.27
CA ALA A 461 61.85 -20.69 4.19
C ALA A 461 63.26 -21.17 3.80
N ALA A 462 63.33 -22.37 3.20
CA ALA A 462 64.30 -22.73 2.15
C ALA A 462 63.84 -23.95 1.34
N PHE A 463 64.10 -23.94 0.02
CA PHE A 463 64.28 -25.13 -0.84
C PHE A 463 65.79 -25.18 -1.18
N PRO A 464 66.44 -26.37 -1.34
CA PRO A 464 66.47 -26.97 -2.69
C PRO A 464 66.68 -28.51 -2.81
N GLN A 465 66.25 -29.03 -3.97
CA GLN A 465 66.86 -30.08 -4.84
C GLN A 465 67.48 -31.40 -4.32
N GLY A 466 67.06 -32.50 -4.97
CA GLY A 466 67.90 -33.64 -5.36
C GLY A 466 67.62 -34.98 -4.65
N ALA A 467 67.82 -36.16 -5.27
CA ALA A 467 68.03 -36.51 -6.69
C ALA A 467 67.87 -38.05 -6.88
N SER A 468 67.78 -38.53 -8.15
CA SER A 468 67.74 -39.95 -8.60
C SER A 468 66.53 -40.82 -8.15
N GLY A 469 66.07 -41.80 -8.93
CA GLY A 469 66.41 -42.16 -10.33
C GLY A 469 65.73 -43.47 -10.77
N ASP A 470 65.61 -43.66 -12.08
CA ASP A 470 65.54 -44.92 -12.87
C ASP A 470 64.50 -46.03 -12.51
N ALA A 471 63.95 -46.83 -13.45
CA ALA A 471 63.83 -46.77 -14.92
C ALA A 471 62.84 -47.86 -15.42
N ASN A 472 62.58 -47.89 -16.75
CA ASN A 472 62.04 -49.01 -17.57
C ASN A 472 60.56 -49.45 -17.32
N GLU A 473 59.66 -49.37 -18.34
CA GLU A 473 59.36 -50.35 -19.42
C GLU A 473 58.36 -51.46 -19.01
N SER A 474 57.55 -52.06 -19.90
CA SER A 474 56.99 -51.69 -21.23
C SER A 474 55.98 -52.77 -21.66
N THR A 475 55.03 -52.45 -22.58
CA THR A 475 54.27 -53.43 -23.43
C THR A 475 53.38 -54.48 -22.69
N GLU A 476 52.39 -55.19 -23.27
CA GLU A 476 51.70 -55.12 -24.56
C GLU A 476 50.24 -55.69 -24.51
N PHE A 477 49.64 -55.83 -25.70
CA PHE A 477 48.47 -56.63 -26.12
C PHE A 477 48.33 -58.04 -25.48
N SER A 478 47.23 -58.81 -25.58
CA SER A 478 45.80 -58.61 -25.96
C SER A 478 45.05 -59.97 -25.98
N ASN A 479 43.72 -60.00 -25.82
CA ASN A 479 42.80 -61.13 -26.13
C ASN A 479 43.04 -62.47 -25.35
N HIS A 480 42.25 -63.58 -25.46
CA HIS A 480 41.09 -63.96 -26.31
C HIS A 480 40.16 -64.97 -25.57
N PHE A 481 38.82 -64.80 -25.70
CA PHE A 481 37.77 -65.86 -25.80
C PHE A 481 37.61 -66.91 -24.65
N THR A 482 36.54 -67.71 -24.53
CA THR A 482 35.24 -67.94 -25.24
C THR A 482 34.20 -68.34 -24.16
N SER A 483 32.88 -68.43 -24.32
CA SER A 483 31.93 -68.40 -25.46
C SER A 483 30.59 -67.75 -24.96
N TYR A 484 29.35 -67.95 -25.42
CA TYR A 484 28.69 -68.86 -26.40
C TYR A 484 27.46 -68.15 -27.04
N SER A 485 26.88 -68.75 -28.09
CA SER A 485 25.71 -68.32 -28.87
C SER A 485 24.37 -68.30 -28.09
N SER A 486 23.23 -67.77 -28.55
CA SER A 486 22.68 -67.40 -29.90
C SER A 486 21.31 -66.69 -29.69
N ASP A 487 20.58 -66.01 -30.61
CA ASP A 487 20.70 -65.33 -31.93
C ASP A 487 19.27 -64.77 -32.27
N THR A 488 18.91 -63.85 -33.19
CA THR A 488 19.55 -62.95 -34.19
C THR A 488 18.53 -61.87 -34.64
N SER A 489 18.99 -60.69 -35.10
CA SER A 489 18.28 -59.69 -35.95
C SER A 489 17.03 -58.95 -35.39
N GLY A 490 16.67 -57.70 -35.75
CA GLY A 490 17.19 -56.68 -36.69
C GLY A 490 16.03 -56.03 -37.49
N GLU A 491 16.00 -54.77 -37.97
CA GLU A 491 16.82 -53.54 -37.86
C GLU A 491 16.05 -52.35 -38.55
N VAL A 492 16.57 -51.11 -38.51
CA VAL A 492 16.28 -49.94 -39.43
C VAL A 492 15.09 -48.96 -39.11
N LYS A 493 15.31 -47.70 -39.55
CA LYS A 493 14.56 -46.41 -39.46
C LYS A 493 13.70 -46.14 -40.76
N PRO A 494 13.17 -44.94 -41.12
CA PRO A 494 13.00 -43.61 -40.46
C PRO A 494 11.56 -43.00 -40.59
N GLU A 495 11.40 -41.69 -40.35
CA GLU A 495 10.27 -40.83 -40.82
C GLU A 495 10.22 -40.68 -42.35
N PRO A 496 9.13 -40.12 -42.92
CA PRO A 496 9.31 -38.84 -43.65
C PRO A 496 8.20 -37.78 -43.48
N GLN A 497 8.38 -36.66 -44.19
CA GLN A 497 7.80 -35.33 -44.00
C GLN A 497 6.35 -35.10 -44.51
N ALA A 498 5.82 -33.92 -44.17
CA ALA A 498 4.51 -33.39 -44.54
C ALA A 498 4.35 -32.98 -46.03
N SER A 499 3.09 -32.87 -46.50
CA SER A 499 2.63 -31.70 -47.30
C SER A 499 1.11 -31.62 -47.54
N SER A 500 0.58 -30.38 -47.47
CA SER A 500 -0.44 -29.76 -48.34
C SER A 500 -1.87 -30.35 -48.54
N THR A 501 -2.84 -29.50 -48.14
CA THR A 501 -3.99 -28.97 -48.93
C THR A 501 -5.36 -29.68 -49.11
N LEU A 502 -6.39 -28.87 -48.78
CA LEU A 502 -7.70 -28.66 -49.44
C LEU A 502 -8.95 -29.52 -49.11
N ASN A 503 -10.03 -28.76 -48.85
CA ASN A 503 -11.45 -28.97 -49.14
C ASN A 503 -12.34 -29.90 -48.28
N THR A 504 -13.37 -29.26 -47.72
CA THR A 504 -14.70 -29.77 -47.34
C THR A 504 -15.62 -29.87 -48.59
N PRO A 505 -16.95 -30.16 -48.54
CA PRO A 505 -17.85 -30.55 -47.43
C PRO A 505 -18.75 -31.79 -47.74
N HIS A 506 -19.83 -31.95 -46.95
CA HIS A 506 -20.98 -32.87 -47.08
C HIS A 506 -20.84 -34.33 -46.56
N ARG A 507 -21.90 -35.04 -46.14
CA ARG A 507 -23.04 -34.75 -45.21
C ARG A 507 -24.08 -35.88 -45.32
N GLU A 508 -24.16 -36.75 -44.29
CA GLU A 508 -25.35 -37.57 -43.90
C GLU A 508 -25.87 -38.59 -44.96
N PRO A 509 -26.79 -39.55 -44.64
CA PRO A 509 -27.63 -39.69 -43.43
C PRO A 509 -27.71 -41.13 -42.82
N GLU A 510 -28.72 -41.29 -41.93
CA GLU A 510 -29.47 -42.52 -41.62
C GLU A 510 -28.89 -43.63 -40.69
N PHE A 511 -29.04 -43.37 -39.38
CA PHE A 511 -29.65 -44.29 -38.38
C PHE A 511 -30.94 -44.99 -38.91
N PRO A 512 -31.42 -46.15 -38.39
CA PRO A 512 -31.80 -46.34 -36.96
C PRO A 512 -31.75 -47.84 -36.47
N SER A 513 -32.32 -48.34 -35.36
CA SER A 513 -33.06 -47.83 -34.16
C SER A 513 -33.07 -48.90 -33.05
N PHE A 514 -33.34 -48.49 -31.80
CA PHE A 514 -34.39 -48.98 -30.86
C PHE A 514 -33.90 -48.68 -29.41
N LEU A 515 -34.48 -47.77 -28.60
CA LEU A 515 -35.88 -47.55 -28.14
C LEU A 515 -36.44 -48.72 -27.30
N VAL A 516 -37.34 -48.55 -26.32
CA VAL A 516 -38.21 -47.40 -25.90
C VAL A 516 -38.54 -47.54 -24.39
N ASP A 517 -38.96 -46.57 -23.58
CA ASP A 517 -39.02 -45.08 -23.63
C ASP A 517 -38.54 -44.58 -22.23
N SER A 518 -39.14 -43.78 -21.33
CA SER A 518 -40.23 -42.77 -21.25
C SER A 518 -39.83 -41.78 -20.13
N ARG A 519 -40.04 -40.45 -20.12
CA ARG A 519 -41.16 -39.55 -20.57
C ARG A 519 -42.36 -39.54 -19.61
N SER A 520 -43.07 -38.43 -19.36
CA SER A 520 -42.90 -36.98 -19.66
C SER A 520 -43.65 -36.18 -18.55
N ARG A 521 -43.93 -34.87 -18.54
CA ARG A 521 -44.03 -33.73 -19.49
C ARG A 521 -43.83 -32.42 -18.65
N SER A 522 -43.92 -31.16 -19.09
CA SER A 522 -44.43 -30.50 -20.31
C SER A 522 -43.68 -29.19 -20.65
N GLN A 523 -43.97 -28.61 -21.82
CA GLN A 523 -43.36 -27.39 -22.36
C GLN A 523 -44.41 -26.28 -22.57
N THR A 524 -43.97 -25.03 -22.56
CA THR A 524 -44.45 -23.95 -23.44
C THR A 524 -43.28 -23.05 -23.84
N ALA A 525 -43.34 -22.41 -25.01
CA ALA A 525 -42.24 -21.61 -25.57
C ALA A 525 -42.78 -20.44 -26.42
N TRP A 526 -42.06 -19.31 -26.45
CA TRP A 526 -42.26 -18.21 -27.42
C TRP A 526 -40.91 -17.56 -27.84
N ARG A 527 -40.96 -16.61 -28.78
CA ARG A 527 -39.89 -16.32 -29.76
C ARG A 527 -38.92 -15.19 -29.38
N ARG A 528 -37.76 -15.15 -30.05
CA ARG A 528 -37.03 -13.91 -30.35
C ARG A 528 -37.77 -13.09 -31.43
N PRO A 529 -37.76 -11.75 -31.35
CA PRO A 529 -37.87 -10.84 -32.49
C PRO A 529 -36.55 -10.07 -32.75
N SER A 530 -36.45 -9.43 -33.91
CA SER A 530 -35.35 -8.51 -34.26
C SER A 530 -35.89 -7.22 -34.89
N ASP A 531 -35.15 -6.14 -34.64
CA ASP A 531 -35.15 -4.83 -35.32
C ASP A 531 -36.33 -3.84 -35.21
N ARG A 532 -35.90 -2.57 -35.11
CA ARG A 532 -36.62 -1.29 -35.28
C ARG A 532 -37.82 -1.01 -34.38
N HIS A 533 -37.63 -0.11 -33.42
CA HIS A 533 -38.11 1.29 -33.48
C HIS A 533 -37.21 2.20 -32.62
N VAL A 534 -37.11 3.49 -32.94
CA VAL A 534 -36.21 4.46 -32.27
C VAL A 534 -37.02 5.63 -31.67
N PRO A 535 -36.75 6.00 -30.41
CA PRO A 535 -36.96 7.37 -29.92
C PRO A 535 -35.63 8.04 -29.55
N ARG A 536 -35.36 9.14 -30.27
CA ARG A 536 -34.40 10.24 -30.05
C ARG A 536 -33.43 10.20 -28.85
N ILE A 537 -32.16 10.35 -29.23
CA ILE A 537 -31.03 10.95 -28.49
C ILE A 537 -31.47 12.05 -27.51
N VAL A 538 -31.00 11.94 -26.26
CA VAL A 538 -30.54 13.09 -25.47
C VAL A 538 -29.10 12.78 -25.09
N SER A 539 -28.16 13.62 -25.51
CA SER A 539 -26.75 13.48 -25.13
C SER A 539 -26.51 14.19 -23.80
N SER A 540 -26.19 13.42 -22.75
CA SER A 540 -25.57 13.96 -21.53
C SER A 540 -24.05 14.04 -21.73
N PRO A 541 -23.35 14.99 -21.07
CA PRO A 541 -22.06 15.46 -21.54
C PRO A 541 -20.93 14.42 -21.42
N ALA A 542 -19.93 14.56 -22.30
CA ALA A 542 -18.66 13.87 -22.12
C ALA A 542 -17.95 14.46 -20.90
N ILE A 543 -17.52 13.59 -19.98
CA ILE A 543 -16.58 13.96 -18.92
C ILE A 543 -15.24 14.27 -19.60
N GLU A 544 -14.64 15.42 -19.31
CA GLU A 544 -13.34 15.82 -19.85
C GLU A 544 -12.19 15.39 -18.93
N PRO A 545 -11.38 14.41 -19.39
CA PRO A 545 -9.96 14.35 -19.06
C PRO A 545 -9.08 14.31 -20.33
N LYS A 546 -9.67 14.58 -21.50
CA LYS A 546 -9.07 14.24 -22.81
C LYS A 546 -8.11 15.26 -23.39
N ALA A 547 -8.10 16.51 -22.93
CA ALA A 547 -7.29 17.57 -23.53
C ALA A 547 -5.78 17.27 -23.42
N ASP A 548 -5.27 17.07 -22.20
CA ASP A 548 -3.85 16.81 -21.97
C ASP A 548 -3.41 15.43 -22.48
N LEU A 549 -4.24 14.39 -22.30
CA LEU A 549 -3.93 13.06 -22.85
C LEU A 549 -3.82 13.09 -24.39
N ALA A 550 -4.62 13.91 -25.09
CA ALA A 550 -4.49 14.06 -26.54
C ALA A 550 -3.19 14.78 -26.95
N GLY A 551 -2.76 15.77 -26.16
CA GLY A 551 -1.45 16.41 -26.32
C GLY A 551 -0.29 15.42 -26.17
N ILE A 552 -0.29 14.65 -25.08
CA ILE A 552 0.70 13.61 -24.80
C ILE A 552 0.65 12.49 -25.84
N GLU A 553 -0.53 12.10 -26.32
CA GLU A 553 -0.66 11.11 -27.39
C GLU A 553 -0.04 11.61 -28.72
N MET A 554 -0.21 12.89 -29.07
CA MET A 554 0.44 13.47 -30.25
C MET A 554 1.96 13.52 -30.09
N GLU A 555 2.48 13.91 -28.92
CA GLU A 555 3.93 13.90 -28.63
C GLU A 555 4.49 12.48 -28.75
N VAL A 556 3.87 11.51 -28.07
CA VAL A 556 4.29 10.11 -28.09
C VAL A 556 4.21 9.53 -29.50
N ARG A 557 3.19 9.84 -30.30
CA ARG A 557 3.10 9.42 -31.70
C ARG A 557 4.25 9.97 -32.54
N LYS A 558 4.65 11.23 -32.32
CA LYS A 558 5.82 11.82 -32.98
C LYS A 558 7.10 11.10 -32.55
N LEU A 559 7.32 10.90 -31.25
CA LEU A 559 8.48 10.19 -30.71
C LEU A 559 8.59 8.75 -31.27
N VAL A 560 7.46 8.06 -31.43
CA VAL A 560 7.37 6.71 -32.04
C VAL A 560 7.74 6.70 -33.52
N GLU A 561 7.46 7.76 -34.27
CA GLU A 561 7.93 7.89 -35.65
C GLU A 561 9.42 8.28 -35.71
N ASP A 562 9.85 9.17 -34.82
CA ASP A 562 11.27 9.54 -34.67
C ASP A 562 12.15 8.31 -34.29
N LEU A 563 11.62 7.32 -33.55
CA LEU A 563 12.30 6.02 -33.33
C LEU A 563 12.56 5.22 -34.61
N ARG A 564 11.83 5.48 -35.71
CA ARG A 564 12.05 4.83 -37.02
C ARG A 564 13.10 5.54 -37.88
N SER A 565 13.56 6.71 -37.46
CA SER A 565 14.57 7.50 -38.17
C SER A 565 15.86 6.70 -38.37
N THR A 566 16.56 6.94 -39.47
CA THR A 566 17.91 6.40 -39.71
C THR A 566 19.00 7.18 -38.97
N SER A 567 18.68 8.32 -38.36
CA SER A 567 19.60 9.09 -37.53
C SER A 567 19.68 8.53 -36.12
N ILE A 568 20.88 8.10 -35.72
CA ILE A 568 21.18 7.60 -34.37
C ILE A 568 20.86 8.67 -33.31
N ASP A 569 21.08 9.95 -33.62
CA ASP A 569 20.84 11.03 -32.66
C ASP A 569 19.34 11.24 -32.42
N ILE A 570 18.52 11.22 -33.48
CA ILE A 570 17.06 11.30 -33.38
C ILE A 570 16.50 10.08 -32.62
N GLN A 571 16.99 8.87 -32.90
CA GLN A 571 16.61 7.67 -32.14
C GLN A 571 16.99 7.81 -30.65
N ARG A 572 18.18 8.31 -30.33
CA ARG A 572 18.68 8.42 -28.96
C ARG A 572 17.88 9.41 -28.14
N ASP A 573 17.60 10.58 -28.69
CA ASP A 573 16.85 11.63 -28.01
C ASP A 573 15.38 11.21 -27.83
N SER A 574 14.75 10.60 -28.84
CA SER A 574 13.38 10.10 -28.73
C SER A 574 13.24 8.91 -27.79
N THR A 575 14.24 8.02 -27.72
CA THR A 575 14.28 6.94 -26.71
C THR A 575 14.46 7.52 -25.29
N ALA A 576 15.26 8.57 -25.14
CA ALA A 576 15.42 9.27 -23.86
C ALA A 576 14.11 9.96 -23.41
N ASN A 577 13.41 10.63 -24.33
CA ASN A 577 12.13 11.28 -24.03
C ASN A 577 11.04 10.25 -23.65
N LEU A 578 10.97 9.11 -24.35
CA LEU A 578 10.08 8.01 -23.96
C LEU A 578 10.44 7.39 -22.59
N ARG A 579 11.74 7.26 -22.26
CA ARG A 579 12.22 6.86 -20.92
C ARG A 579 11.73 7.84 -19.84
N LEU A 580 11.77 9.14 -20.11
CA LEU A 580 11.32 10.20 -19.19
C LEU A 580 9.79 10.24 -19.03
N LEU A 581 9.04 10.27 -20.13
CA LEU A 581 7.56 10.29 -20.11
C LEU A 581 6.99 9.08 -19.36
N ALA A 582 7.60 7.90 -19.51
CA ALA A 582 7.20 6.68 -18.81
C ALA A 582 7.61 6.62 -17.33
N LYS A 583 8.48 7.53 -16.84
CA LYS A 583 9.14 7.40 -15.53
C LYS A 583 8.18 7.47 -14.34
N HIS A 584 7.27 8.44 -14.32
CA HIS A 584 6.45 8.78 -13.15
C HIS A 584 4.94 8.62 -13.39
N ASN A 585 4.40 9.10 -14.51
CA ASN A 585 2.97 9.06 -14.81
C ASN A 585 2.51 7.64 -15.29
N MET A 586 1.33 7.17 -14.89
CA MET A 586 0.79 5.85 -15.28
C MET A 586 0.03 5.88 -16.61
N ASP A 587 -0.73 6.92 -16.90
CA ASP A 587 -1.43 7.12 -18.18
C ASP A 587 -0.42 7.27 -19.32
N ASN A 588 0.69 7.97 -19.11
CA ASN A 588 1.80 8.04 -20.08
C ASN A 588 2.30 6.64 -20.46
N ARG A 589 2.43 5.72 -19.50
CA ARG A 589 2.86 4.33 -19.78
C ARG A 589 1.84 3.59 -20.65
N ILE A 590 0.55 3.87 -20.47
CA ILE A 590 -0.54 3.30 -21.27
C ILE A 590 -0.55 3.91 -22.67
N VAL A 591 -0.42 5.23 -22.80
CA VAL A 591 -0.36 5.96 -24.08
C VAL A 591 0.84 5.52 -24.91
N ILE A 592 2.03 5.39 -24.31
CA ILE A 592 3.25 4.90 -24.98
C ILE A 592 3.09 3.46 -25.49
N ALA A 593 2.44 2.59 -24.73
CA ALA A 593 2.13 1.23 -25.17
C ALA A 593 1.10 1.23 -26.33
N ASN A 594 0.01 1.98 -26.19
CA ASN A 594 -1.06 2.07 -27.19
C ASN A 594 -0.61 2.71 -28.52
N CYS A 595 0.38 3.60 -28.48
CA CYS A 595 1.02 4.15 -29.68
C CYS A 595 1.98 3.17 -30.37
N GLY A 596 2.18 1.97 -29.82
CA GLY A 596 3.00 0.91 -30.43
C GLY A 596 4.50 1.02 -30.15
N ALA A 597 4.94 1.88 -29.23
CA ALA A 597 6.36 2.11 -28.95
C ALA A 597 7.12 0.84 -28.52
N ILE A 598 6.44 -0.09 -27.84
CA ILE A 598 7.02 -1.30 -27.24
C ILE A 598 7.84 -2.12 -28.26
N SER A 599 7.32 -2.37 -29.47
CA SER A 599 8.03 -3.19 -30.45
C SER A 599 9.28 -2.49 -31.02
N LEU A 600 9.26 -1.17 -31.15
CA LEU A 600 10.42 -0.38 -31.54
C LEU A 600 11.47 -0.36 -30.43
N LEU A 601 11.07 -0.10 -29.19
CA LEU A 601 11.96 -0.15 -28.02
C LEU A 601 12.62 -1.53 -27.86
N VAL A 602 11.89 -2.62 -28.11
CA VAL A 602 12.44 -3.98 -28.08
C VAL A 602 13.49 -4.20 -29.18
N ASN A 603 13.28 -3.69 -30.39
CA ASN A 603 14.29 -3.76 -31.45
C ASN A 603 15.56 -2.95 -31.09
N LEU A 604 15.40 -1.81 -30.43
CA LEU A 604 16.49 -0.93 -30.01
C LEU A 604 17.34 -1.50 -28.86
N LEU A 605 16.89 -2.56 -28.17
CA LEU A 605 17.71 -3.33 -27.23
C LEU A 605 18.94 -3.99 -27.90
N CYS A 606 18.87 -4.24 -29.22
CA CYS A 606 19.98 -4.76 -30.01
C CYS A 606 20.80 -3.64 -30.71
N SER A 607 20.62 -2.37 -30.31
CA SER A 607 21.38 -1.25 -30.88
C SER A 607 22.87 -1.31 -30.49
N THR A 608 23.73 -0.91 -31.43
CA THR A 608 25.18 -0.75 -31.19
C THR A 608 25.51 0.53 -30.42
N ASP A 609 24.64 1.54 -30.42
CA ASP A 609 24.76 2.72 -29.56
C ASP A 609 24.32 2.36 -28.12
N LYS A 610 25.27 2.43 -27.18
CA LYS A 610 25.03 2.04 -25.79
C LYS A 610 24.02 2.94 -25.06
N LYS A 611 23.90 4.22 -25.43
CA LYS A 611 22.90 5.13 -24.85
C LYS A 611 21.50 4.80 -25.37
N ILE A 612 21.37 4.40 -26.63
CA ILE A 612 20.11 3.87 -27.17
C ILE A 612 19.72 2.59 -26.44
N GLN A 613 20.62 1.61 -26.36
CA GLN A 613 20.38 0.33 -25.68
C GLN A 613 19.95 0.52 -24.22
N GLU A 614 20.65 1.39 -23.48
CA GLU A 614 20.38 1.72 -22.08
C GLU A 614 19.06 2.49 -21.89
N ASN A 615 18.77 3.49 -22.73
CA ASN A 615 17.49 4.20 -22.67
C ASN A 615 16.32 3.28 -23.05
N ALA A 616 16.49 2.38 -24.02
CA ALA A 616 15.44 1.46 -24.47
C ALA A 616 15.08 0.44 -23.37
N VAL A 617 16.07 -0.17 -22.71
CA VAL A 617 15.80 -1.09 -21.58
C VAL A 617 15.19 -0.35 -20.39
N THR A 618 15.61 0.90 -20.12
CA THR A 618 15.03 1.69 -19.02
C THR A 618 13.61 2.14 -19.33
N ALA A 619 13.29 2.47 -20.58
CA ALA A 619 11.93 2.74 -21.02
C ALA A 619 11.05 1.50 -20.86
N LEU A 620 11.51 0.31 -21.28
CA LEU A 620 10.77 -0.94 -21.10
C LEU A 620 10.59 -1.32 -19.62
N LEU A 621 11.60 -1.09 -18.77
CA LEU A 621 11.48 -1.23 -17.31
C LEU A 621 10.35 -0.33 -16.78
N ASN A 622 10.39 0.96 -17.11
CA ASN A 622 9.39 1.95 -16.70
C ASN A 622 7.98 1.57 -17.19
N LEU A 623 7.84 1.10 -18.43
CA LEU A 623 6.57 0.63 -18.99
C LEU A 623 6.06 -0.63 -18.29
N SER A 624 6.95 -1.57 -17.92
CA SER A 624 6.60 -2.85 -17.28
C SER A 624 5.99 -2.71 -15.88
N ILE A 625 6.08 -1.53 -15.25
CA ILE A 625 5.43 -1.28 -13.96
C ILE A 625 3.90 -1.47 -14.07
N ASN A 626 3.29 -1.16 -15.23
CA ASN A 626 1.88 -1.45 -15.52
C ASN A 626 1.68 -2.91 -16.01
N ASP A 627 0.70 -3.64 -15.47
CA ASP A 627 0.48 -5.07 -15.76
C ASP A 627 0.00 -5.37 -17.19
N ASN A 628 -0.82 -4.50 -17.77
CA ASN A 628 -1.22 -4.62 -19.19
C ASN A 628 0.02 -4.52 -20.09
N ASN A 629 0.94 -3.61 -19.74
CA ASN A 629 2.20 -3.44 -20.45
C ASN A 629 3.15 -4.64 -20.26
N LYS A 630 3.22 -5.29 -19.08
CA LYS A 630 4.00 -6.53 -18.89
C LYS A 630 3.64 -7.57 -19.95
N THR A 631 2.34 -7.75 -20.19
CA THR A 631 1.81 -8.69 -21.19
C THR A 631 2.18 -8.24 -22.61
N ALA A 632 2.00 -6.96 -22.93
CA ALA A 632 2.36 -6.41 -24.25
C ALA A 632 3.87 -6.53 -24.57
N ILE A 633 4.75 -6.25 -23.59
CA ILE A 633 6.21 -6.37 -23.73
C ILE A 633 6.61 -7.84 -23.97
N ALA A 634 6.02 -8.78 -23.22
CA ALA A 634 6.31 -10.20 -23.40
C ALA A 634 5.72 -10.79 -24.71
N ASN A 635 4.68 -10.18 -25.27
CA ASN A 635 4.10 -10.54 -26.57
C ASN A 635 4.86 -9.89 -27.74
N ALA A 636 5.66 -8.84 -27.49
CA ALA A 636 6.63 -8.29 -28.43
C ALA A 636 7.99 -9.05 -28.43
N ASP A 637 8.01 -10.30 -27.94
CA ASP A 637 9.18 -11.18 -27.83
C ASP A 637 10.44 -10.60 -27.14
N ALA A 638 10.25 -9.60 -26.27
CA ALA A 638 11.31 -8.88 -25.56
C ALA A 638 12.31 -9.75 -24.78
N ILE A 639 11.95 -10.99 -24.42
CA ILE A 639 12.75 -11.88 -23.57
C ILE A 639 14.16 -12.11 -24.14
N LYS A 640 14.30 -12.40 -25.44
CA LYS A 640 15.62 -12.64 -26.05
C LYS A 640 16.47 -11.37 -26.16
N PRO A 641 15.96 -10.23 -26.66
CA PRO A 641 16.69 -8.96 -26.63
C PRO A 641 17.07 -8.50 -25.21
N LEU A 642 16.23 -8.72 -24.19
CA LEU A 642 16.59 -8.43 -22.80
C LEU A 642 17.77 -9.28 -22.31
N ILE A 643 17.81 -10.58 -22.63
CA ILE A 643 18.96 -11.45 -22.33
C ILE A 643 20.22 -10.93 -23.03
N HIS A 644 20.14 -10.52 -24.29
CA HIS A 644 21.27 -9.93 -25.02
C HIS A 644 21.80 -8.62 -24.36
N VAL A 645 20.91 -7.79 -23.79
CA VAL A 645 21.33 -6.61 -22.99
C VAL A 645 21.96 -7.04 -21.66
N LEU A 646 21.45 -8.08 -21.01
CA LEU A 646 22.01 -8.62 -19.77
C LEU A 646 23.41 -9.24 -19.98
N GLU A 647 23.68 -9.77 -21.18
CA GLU A 647 25.00 -10.25 -21.59
C GLU A 647 25.95 -9.10 -21.98
N THR A 648 25.49 -8.15 -22.81
CA THR A 648 26.38 -7.21 -23.54
C THR A 648 26.26 -5.73 -23.15
N GLY A 649 25.32 -5.37 -22.29
CA GLY A 649 25.02 -3.97 -21.92
C GLY A 649 26.07 -3.30 -21.03
N SER A 650 25.89 -1.99 -20.83
CA SER A 650 26.50 -1.25 -19.71
C SER A 650 26.04 -1.82 -18.36
N PRO A 651 26.72 -1.53 -17.23
CA PRO A 651 26.25 -1.95 -15.90
C PRO A 651 24.80 -1.54 -15.62
N GLU A 652 24.43 -0.27 -15.90
CA GLU A 652 23.05 0.21 -15.76
C GLU A 652 22.08 -0.53 -16.71
N ALA A 653 22.46 -0.80 -17.96
CA ALA A 653 21.60 -1.56 -18.87
C ALA A 653 21.41 -3.02 -18.43
N LYS A 654 22.45 -3.66 -17.86
CA LYS A 654 22.36 -5.01 -17.27
C LYS A 654 21.43 -5.03 -16.04
N GLU A 655 21.60 -4.06 -15.13
CA GLU A 655 20.71 -3.83 -13.97
C GLU A 655 19.25 -3.68 -14.43
N ASN A 656 18.99 -2.75 -15.36
CA ASN A 656 17.65 -2.45 -15.86
C ASN A 656 17.06 -3.65 -16.64
N SER A 657 17.88 -4.46 -17.32
CA SER A 657 17.42 -5.70 -17.95
C SER A 657 17.02 -6.77 -16.92
N ALA A 658 17.84 -7.01 -15.89
CA ALA A 658 17.51 -7.94 -14.81
C ALA A 658 16.23 -7.52 -14.07
N ALA A 659 16.06 -6.23 -13.77
CA ALA A 659 14.84 -5.67 -13.20
C ALA A 659 13.61 -5.83 -14.12
N THR A 660 13.79 -5.68 -15.44
CA THR A 660 12.71 -5.89 -16.42
C THR A 660 12.32 -7.36 -16.51
N LEU A 661 13.29 -8.28 -16.55
CA LEU A 661 13.04 -9.73 -16.53
C LEU A 661 12.35 -10.17 -15.23
N PHE A 662 12.73 -9.60 -14.07
CA PHE A 662 11.99 -9.77 -12.82
C PHE A 662 10.53 -9.32 -12.97
N SER A 663 10.30 -8.07 -13.41
CA SER A 663 8.96 -7.48 -13.60
C SER A 663 8.07 -8.34 -14.50
N LEU A 664 8.60 -8.82 -15.64
CA LEU A 664 7.87 -9.69 -16.56
C LEU A 664 7.59 -11.09 -15.98
N SER A 665 8.49 -11.63 -15.14
CA SER A 665 8.36 -12.96 -14.53
C SER A 665 7.26 -13.07 -13.46
N VAL A 666 6.65 -11.96 -13.05
CA VAL A 666 5.45 -11.96 -12.18
C VAL A 666 4.28 -12.70 -12.84
N ILE A 667 4.22 -12.70 -14.18
CA ILE A 667 3.28 -13.51 -14.96
C ILE A 667 3.84 -14.93 -15.12
N GLU A 668 3.08 -15.96 -14.74
CA GLU A 668 3.55 -17.36 -14.72
C GLU A 668 4.06 -17.85 -16.09
N ASP A 669 3.33 -17.62 -17.19
CA ASP A 669 3.76 -18.02 -18.54
C ASP A 669 5.10 -17.40 -18.93
N ASN A 670 5.35 -16.16 -18.50
CA ASN A 670 6.63 -15.49 -18.72
C ASN A 670 7.74 -16.06 -17.82
N LYS A 671 7.43 -16.43 -16.57
CA LYS A 671 8.36 -17.11 -15.65
C LYS A 671 8.90 -18.42 -16.25
N VAL A 672 8.03 -19.17 -16.95
CA VAL A 672 8.40 -20.39 -17.69
C VAL A 672 9.19 -20.05 -18.96
N ARG A 673 8.74 -19.06 -19.77
CA ARG A 673 9.46 -18.63 -20.99
C ARG A 673 10.87 -18.12 -20.69
N ILE A 674 11.04 -17.25 -19.69
CA ILE A 674 12.33 -16.65 -19.30
C ILE A 674 13.32 -17.72 -18.86
N GLY A 675 12.92 -18.61 -17.95
CA GLY A 675 13.79 -19.69 -17.46
C GLY A 675 14.19 -20.70 -18.55
N ARG A 676 13.34 -20.93 -19.55
CA ARG A 676 13.65 -21.76 -20.73
C ARG A 676 14.43 -21.02 -21.84
N SER A 677 14.54 -19.69 -21.79
CA SER A 677 15.20 -18.87 -22.82
C SER A 677 16.70 -18.63 -22.60
N GLY A 678 17.29 -19.20 -21.54
CA GLY A 678 18.72 -19.06 -21.23
C GLY A 678 19.07 -17.94 -20.23
N ALA A 679 18.11 -17.12 -19.81
CA ALA A 679 18.32 -15.94 -18.95
C ALA A 679 19.06 -16.22 -17.63
N ILE A 680 18.98 -17.45 -17.12
CA ILE A 680 19.49 -17.82 -15.80
C ILE A 680 21.03 -17.70 -15.72
N GLY A 681 21.77 -18.06 -16.77
CA GLY A 681 23.23 -17.92 -16.79
C GLY A 681 23.69 -16.47 -16.64
N PRO A 682 23.26 -15.54 -17.52
CA PRO A 682 23.58 -14.11 -17.40
C PRO A 682 23.03 -13.44 -16.12
N LEU A 683 21.93 -13.94 -15.54
CA LEU A 683 21.48 -13.50 -14.20
C LEU A 683 22.45 -13.92 -13.09
N VAL A 684 23.06 -15.11 -13.16
CA VAL A 684 24.05 -15.57 -12.18
C VAL A 684 25.40 -14.87 -12.39
N ASP A 685 25.80 -14.56 -13.63
CA ASP A 685 26.94 -13.66 -13.89
C ASP A 685 26.74 -12.29 -13.21
N LEU A 686 25.56 -11.67 -13.38
CA LEU A 686 25.26 -10.39 -12.71
C LEU A 686 25.20 -10.53 -11.17
N LEU A 687 24.80 -11.69 -10.65
CA LEU A 687 24.81 -11.99 -9.21
C LEU A 687 26.24 -12.09 -8.63
N GLY A 688 27.17 -12.67 -9.38
CA GLY A 688 28.59 -12.79 -8.98
C GLY A 688 29.39 -11.51 -9.23
N ASN A 689 29.29 -10.95 -10.43
CA ASN A 689 30.19 -9.92 -10.97
C ASN A 689 29.55 -8.52 -11.10
N GLY A 690 28.25 -8.38 -10.83
CA GLY A 690 27.54 -7.10 -10.93
C GLY A 690 27.82 -6.10 -9.81
N THR A 691 27.34 -4.87 -10.02
CA THR A 691 27.28 -3.82 -8.99
C THR A 691 26.38 -4.27 -7.81
N PRO A 692 26.43 -3.62 -6.63
CA PRO A 692 25.52 -3.95 -5.52
C PRO A 692 24.03 -3.90 -5.92
N ARG A 693 23.66 -3.00 -6.85
CA ARG A 693 22.34 -2.93 -7.45
C ARG A 693 22.08 -4.11 -8.40
N GLY A 694 23.01 -4.40 -9.30
CA GLY A 694 22.91 -5.54 -10.24
C GLY A 694 22.73 -6.87 -9.51
N LYS A 695 23.45 -7.07 -8.40
CA LYS A 695 23.29 -8.24 -7.53
C LYS A 695 21.91 -8.32 -6.88
N LYS A 696 21.38 -7.19 -6.40
CA LYS A 696 20.01 -7.10 -5.82
C LYS A 696 18.92 -7.40 -6.85
N ASP A 697 19.06 -6.85 -8.06
CA ASP A 697 18.10 -7.03 -9.16
C ASP A 697 18.17 -8.47 -9.70
N ALA A 698 19.37 -9.03 -9.86
CA ALA A 698 19.61 -10.44 -10.20
C ALA A 698 19.05 -11.40 -9.15
N ALA A 699 19.34 -11.20 -7.86
CA ALA A 699 18.82 -12.02 -6.76
C ALA A 699 17.28 -11.98 -6.71
N THR A 700 16.68 -10.83 -7.05
CA THR A 700 15.23 -10.65 -7.06
C THR A 700 14.57 -11.31 -8.27
N ALA A 701 15.19 -11.27 -9.45
CA ALA A 701 14.79 -12.06 -10.62
C ALA A 701 14.90 -13.58 -10.35
N LEU A 702 16.05 -14.04 -9.85
CA LEU A 702 16.30 -15.45 -9.53
C LEU A 702 15.36 -15.97 -8.44
N PHE A 703 15.05 -15.16 -7.42
CA PHE A 703 14.02 -15.48 -6.43
C PHE A 703 12.67 -15.81 -7.10
N ASN A 704 12.15 -14.90 -7.93
CA ASN A 704 10.83 -15.10 -8.52
C ASN A 704 10.81 -16.22 -9.57
N LEU A 705 11.90 -16.41 -10.32
CA LEU A 705 12.08 -17.54 -11.24
C LEU A 705 12.15 -18.88 -10.50
N SER A 706 12.80 -18.94 -9.32
CA SER A 706 12.98 -20.16 -8.51
C SER A 706 11.68 -20.71 -7.87
N ILE A 707 10.59 -19.95 -7.91
CA ILE A 707 9.26 -20.43 -7.50
C ILE A 707 8.80 -21.58 -8.42
N PHE A 708 9.10 -21.48 -9.71
CA PHE A 708 8.77 -22.52 -10.70
C PHE A 708 9.77 -23.68 -10.64
N HIS A 709 9.28 -24.92 -10.62
CA HIS A 709 10.09 -26.09 -10.25
C HIS A 709 11.26 -26.33 -11.23
N GLU A 710 11.01 -26.38 -12.54
CA GLU A 710 12.05 -26.67 -13.53
C GLU A 710 13.08 -25.54 -13.69
N ASN A 711 12.84 -24.36 -13.13
CA ASN A 711 13.84 -23.29 -13.08
C ASN A 711 14.88 -23.55 -11.97
N LYS A 712 14.52 -24.24 -10.89
CA LYS A 712 15.41 -24.49 -9.74
C LYS A 712 16.68 -25.24 -10.14
N THR A 713 16.54 -26.32 -10.91
CA THR A 713 17.68 -27.12 -11.39
C THR A 713 18.63 -26.27 -12.23
N ARG A 714 18.10 -25.48 -13.17
CA ARG A 714 18.87 -24.54 -14.01
C ARG A 714 19.62 -23.48 -13.19
N ILE A 715 19.02 -22.98 -12.11
CA ILE A 715 19.64 -22.01 -11.21
C ILE A 715 20.81 -22.65 -10.43
N VAL A 716 20.69 -23.92 -10.04
CA VAL A 716 21.78 -24.68 -9.40
C VAL A 716 22.90 -25.00 -10.41
N GLU A 717 22.55 -25.50 -11.59
CA GLU A 717 23.48 -25.81 -12.69
C GLU A 717 24.29 -24.59 -13.15
N ALA A 718 23.70 -23.39 -13.10
CA ALA A 718 24.38 -22.14 -13.41
C ALA A 718 25.34 -21.64 -12.30
N GLY A 719 25.46 -22.35 -11.17
CA GLY A 719 26.36 -21.96 -10.07
C GLY A 719 25.84 -20.82 -9.18
N ALA A 720 24.52 -20.61 -9.11
CA ALA A 720 23.96 -19.54 -8.29
C ALA A 720 24.24 -19.69 -6.78
N VAL A 721 24.29 -20.94 -6.29
CA VAL A 721 24.29 -21.24 -4.86
C VAL A 721 25.46 -20.61 -4.12
N LYS A 722 26.68 -20.67 -4.68
CA LYS A 722 27.87 -20.02 -4.11
C LYS A 722 27.65 -18.52 -3.90
N HIS A 723 27.28 -17.82 -4.97
CA HIS A 723 27.04 -16.37 -4.97
C HIS A 723 25.87 -15.98 -4.05
N LEU A 724 24.89 -16.87 -3.83
CA LEU A 724 23.82 -16.68 -2.86
C LEU A 724 24.32 -16.83 -1.42
N VAL A 725 25.24 -17.76 -1.12
CA VAL A 725 25.89 -17.86 0.20
C VAL A 725 26.79 -16.65 0.46
N ASP A 726 27.57 -16.20 -0.54
CA ASP A 726 28.37 -14.97 -0.45
C ASP A 726 27.50 -13.72 -0.13
N LEU A 727 26.25 -13.70 -0.60
CA LEU A 727 25.27 -12.63 -0.37
C LEU A 727 24.47 -12.77 0.95
N MET A 728 24.80 -13.75 1.79
CA MET A 728 24.26 -13.88 3.15
C MET A 728 25.10 -13.17 4.22
N ASP A 729 26.25 -12.58 3.86
CA ASP A 729 26.94 -11.60 4.69
C ASP A 729 26.00 -10.41 5.00
N PRO A 730 25.76 -10.06 6.29
CA PRO A 730 24.98 -8.88 6.66
C PRO A 730 25.46 -7.58 5.99
N ALA A 731 26.77 -7.42 5.73
CA ALA A 731 27.34 -6.26 5.05
C ALA A 731 26.91 -6.15 3.57
N ALA A 732 26.47 -7.24 2.95
CA ALA A 732 25.91 -7.23 1.58
C ALA A 732 24.45 -6.75 1.53
N GLY A 733 23.76 -6.63 2.67
CA GLY A 733 22.38 -6.13 2.76
C GLY A 733 21.31 -6.97 2.05
N MET A 734 21.64 -8.20 1.64
CA MET A 734 20.80 -9.05 0.78
C MET A 734 20.36 -10.38 1.41
N VAL A 735 20.73 -10.63 2.67
CA VAL A 735 20.51 -11.89 3.42
C VAL A 735 19.10 -12.47 3.24
N ASP A 736 18.05 -11.71 3.55
CA ASP A 736 16.65 -12.16 3.45
C ASP A 736 16.26 -12.62 2.04
N LYS A 737 16.83 -12.00 0.99
CA LYS A 737 16.57 -12.38 -0.40
C LYS A 737 17.36 -13.64 -0.76
N ALA A 738 18.65 -13.68 -0.44
CA ALA A 738 19.52 -14.81 -0.73
C ALA A 738 19.02 -16.11 -0.07
N VAL A 739 18.71 -16.05 1.24
CA VAL A 739 18.14 -17.16 2.01
C VAL A 739 16.81 -17.63 1.42
N ALA A 740 15.96 -16.72 0.92
CA ALA A 740 14.71 -17.09 0.27
C ALA A 740 14.91 -17.85 -1.05
N VAL A 741 15.95 -17.52 -1.84
CA VAL A 741 16.32 -18.33 -3.01
C VAL A 741 16.84 -19.70 -2.56
N LEU A 742 17.77 -19.76 -1.59
CA LEU A 742 18.30 -21.03 -1.09
C LEU A 742 17.21 -21.95 -0.50
N ALA A 743 16.20 -21.39 0.19
CA ALA A 743 15.05 -22.15 0.68
C ALA A 743 14.22 -22.75 -0.47
N ASN A 744 14.01 -22.02 -1.57
CA ASN A 744 13.37 -22.55 -2.77
C ASN A 744 14.22 -23.65 -3.44
N LEU A 745 15.55 -23.47 -3.54
CA LEU A 745 16.46 -24.45 -4.14
C LEU A 745 16.61 -25.71 -3.28
N ALA A 746 16.57 -25.60 -1.95
CA ALA A 746 16.63 -26.75 -1.03
C ALA A 746 15.45 -27.73 -1.19
N THR A 747 14.37 -27.36 -1.90
CA THR A 747 13.28 -28.29 -2.23
C THR A 747 13.70 -29.38 -3.23
N ILE A 748 14.72 -29.15 -4.07
CA ILE A 748 15.22 -30.14 -5.05
C ILE A 748 16.54 -30.82 -4.59
N PRO A 749 16.83 -32.07 -5.00
CA PRO A 749 18.04 -32.80 -4.58
C PRO A 749 19.34 -32.06 -4.93
N GLU A 750 19.41 -31.49 -6.13
CA GLU A 750 20.60 -30.82 -6.67
C GLU A 750 20.91 -29.57 -5.83
N GLY A 751 19.88 -28.78 -5.50
CA GLY A 751 20.00 -27.60 -4.65
C GLY A 751 20.43 -27.93 -3.22
N ARG A 752 19.91 -29.03 -2.63
CA ARG A 752 20.39 -29.51 -1.32
C ARG A 752 21.87 -29.87 -1.34
N ASN A 753 22.31 -30.57 -2.39
CA ASN A 753 23.69 -30.98 -2.54
C ASN A 753 24.62 -29.77 -2.70
N ALA A 754 24.25 -28.81 -3.56
CA ALA A 754 25.01 -27.58 -3.76
C ALA A 754 25.09 -26.72 -2.47
N ILE A 755 23.99 -26.55 -1.72
CA ILE A 755 24.00 -25.78 -0.46
C ILE A 755 24.92 -26.43 0.59
N GLY A 756 24.99 -27.77 0.62
CA GLY A 756 25.91 -28.51 1.48
C GLY A 756 27.36 -28.58 0.99
N GLN A 757 27.63 -28.18 -0.26
CA GLN A 757 28.98 -28.11 -0.86
C GLN A 757 29.57 -26.70 -0.74
N GLU A 758 28.79 -25.66 -1.05
CA GLU A 758 29.17 -24.24 -1.00
C GLU A 758 29.09 -23.65 0.42
N SER A 759 29.31 -24.47 1.45
CA SER A 759 29.32 -24.07 2.88
C SER A 759 28.11 -23.24 3.36
N GLY A 760 26.93 -23.42 2.76
CA GLY A 760 25.73 -22.65 3.13
C GLY A 760 25.10 -23.06 4.48
N ILE A 761 25.45 -24.23 5.03
CA ILE A 761 24.86 -24.76 6.27
C ILE A 761 25.17 -23.89 7.50
N PRO A 762 26.44 -23.54 7.83
CA PRO A 762 26.76 -22.64 8.94
C PRO A 762 26.01 -21.29 8.85
N VAL A 763 26.05 -20.64 7.68
CA VAL A 763 25.43 -19.32 7.50
C VAL A 763 23.89 -19.37 7.58
N LEU A 764 23.27 -20.49 7.17
CA LEU A 764 21.84 -20.73 7.41
C LEU A 764 21.51 -20.89 8.90
N VAL A 765 22.42 -21.46 9.71
CA VAL A 765 22.23 -21.57 11.16
C VAL A 765 22.40 -20.21 11.84
N GLU A 766 23.42 -19.43 11.44
CA GLU A 766 23.62 -18.04 11.88
C GLU A 766 22.38 -17.17 11.60
N VAL A 767 21.78 -17.29 10.41
CA VAL A 767 20.53 -16.58 10.09
C VAL A 767 19.35 -17.02 10.97
N VAL A 768 19.28 -18.27 11.42
CA VAL A 768 18.26 -18.71 12.39
C VAL A 768 18.45 -18.05 13.76
N GLU A 769 19.68 -17.67 14.14
CA GLU A 769 19.98 -16.99 15.40
C GLU A 769 19.86 -15.46 15.30
N LEU A 770 20.51 -14.85 14.32
CA LEU A 770 20.71 -13.39 14.22
C LEU A 770 19.85 -12.71 13.15
N GLY A 771 19.32 -13.45 12.17
CA GLY A 771 18.62 -12.91 11.02
C GLY A 771 17.26 -12.23 11.32
N SER A 772 16.69 -11.61 10.28
CA SER A 772 15.35 -11.00 10.33
C SER A 772 14.25 -12.05 10.60
N THR A 773 13.06 -11.60 11.00
CA THR A 773 11.86 -12.43 11.14
C THR A 773 11.56 -13.25 9.86
N ARG A 774 11.85 -12.72 8.67
CA ARG A 774 11.68 -13.42 7.38
C ARG A 774 12.89 -14.30 7.06
N GLY A 775 14.11 -13.82 7.32
CA GLY A 775 15.34 -14.60 7.17
C GLY A 775 15.29 -15.90 8.00
N LYS A 776 14.88 -15.81 9.27
CA LYS A 776 14.70 -16.93 10.20
C LYS A 776 13.67 -17.95 9.71
N GLU A 777 12.54 -17.51 9.16
CA GLU A 777 11.51 -18.39 8.58
C GLU A 777 12.06 -19.18 7.38
N ASN A 778 12.73 -18.49 6.44
CA ASN A 778 13.28 -19.11 5.24
C ASN A 778 14.48 -20.01 5.56
N ALA A 779 15.36 -19.62 6.48
CA ALA A 779 16.51 -20.42 6.88
C ALA A 779 16.08 -21.71 7.60
N ALA A 780 15.12 -21.62 8.53
CA ALA A 780 14.54 -22.81 9.18
C ALA A 780 13.87 -23.75 8.15
N ALA A 781 13.24 -23.21 7.10
CA ALA A 781 12.69 -24.01 6.01
C ALA A 781 13.77 -24.70 5.16
N ALA A 782 14.86 -24.00 4.82
CA ALA A 782 16.00 -24.57 4.10
C ALA A 782 16.69 -25.70 4.90
N LEU A 783 16.98 -25.45 6.18
CA LEU A 783 17.55 -26.43 7.11
C LEU A 783 16.63 -27.66 7.28
N LEU A 784 15.31 -27.46 7.36
CA LEU A 784 14.35 -28.56 7.43
C LEU A 784 14.41 -29.46 6.18
N GLN A 785 14.50 -28.88 4.98
CA GLN A 785 14.65 -29.65 3.74
C GLN A 785 15.99 -30.41 3.68
N LEU A 786 17.09 -29.79 4.10
CA LEU A 786 18.41 -30.42 4.17
C LEU A 786 18.43 -31.62 5.13
N CYS A 787 17.95 -31.43 6.37
CA CYS A 787 18.01 -32.44 7.42
C CYS A 787 17.04 -33.62 7.20
N THR A 788 15.86 -33.38 6.63
CA THR A 788 14.88 -34.45 6.33
C THR A 788 15.31 -35.36 5.18
N ASN A 789 16.12 -34.84 4.24
CA ASN A 789 16.57 -35.58 3.06
C ASN A 789 18.01 -36.14 3.19
N SER A 790 18.79 -35.76 4.20
CA SER A 790 20.19 -36.16 4.34
C SER A 790 20.62 -36.26 5.80
N SER A 791 21.03 -37.46 6.24
CA SER A 791 21.64 -37.66 7.56
C SER A 791 22.97 -36.94 7.71
N ARG A 792 23.76 -36.80 6.62
CA ARG A 792 25.00 -36.00 6.61
C ARG A 792 24.71 -34.52 6.90
N PHE A 793 23.76 -33.91 6.20
CA PHE A 793 23.41 -32.51 6.44
C PHE A 793 22.74 -32.34 7.82
N CYS A 794 21.92 -33.31 8.24
CA CYS A 794 21.38 -33.33 9.60
C CYS A 794 22.47 -33.36 10.69
N HIS A 795 23.58 -34.09 10.46
CA HIS A 795 24.72 -34.09 11.38
C HIS A 795 25.44 -32.74 11.37
N MET A 796 25.74 -32.19 10.20
CA MET A 796 26.39 -30.87 10.07
C MET A 796 25.58 -29.77 10.78
N VAL A 797 24.27 -29.69 10.55
CA VAL A 797 23.39 -28.69 11.22
C VAL A 797 23.35 -28.86 12.76
N LEU A 798 23.58 -30.07 13.27
CA LEU A 798 23.74 -30.31 14.71
C LEU A 798 25.14 -29.95 15.23
N GLN A 799 26.19 -30.07 14.40
CA GLN A 799 27.56 -29.64 14.73
C GLN A 799 27.68 -28.10 14.77
N GLU A 800 27.03 -27.39 13.84
CA GLU A 800 26.90 -25.92 13.84
C GLU A 800 26.01 -25.38 14.97
N GLY A 801 25.58 -26.23 15.92
CA GLY A 801 24.91 -25.78 17.14
C GLY A 801 23.47 -25.28 16.97
N ALA A 802 22.76 -25.60 15.88
CA ALA A 802 21.45 -25.02 15.55
C ALA A 802 20.32 -25.23 16.59
N VAL A 803 20.50 -26.08 17.60
CA VAL A 803 19.43 -26.47 18.53
C VAL A 803 18.91 -25.32 19.40
N PRO A 804 19.73 -24.52 20.13
CA PRO A 804 19.21 -23.39 20.91
C PRO A 804 18.54 -22.29 20.06
N PRO A 805 19.10 -21.84 18.91
CA PRO A 805 18.40 -20.93 18.00
C PRO A 805 17.04 -21.46 17.52
N LEU A 806 16.94 -22.75 17.15
CA LEU A 806 15.68 -23.36 16.75
C LEU A 806 14.68 -23.48 17.92
N VAL A 807 15.15 -23.74 19.15
CA VAL A 807 14.30 -23.74 20.34
C VAL A 807 13.73 -22.35 20.62
N ALA A 808 14.56 -21.30 20.55
CA ALA A 808 14.10 -19.92 20.66
C ALA A 808 13.07 -19.58 19.56
N LEU A 809 13.37 -19.89 18.30
CA LEU A 809 12.48 -19.64 17.17
C LEU A 809 11.13 -20.39 17.30
N SER A 810 11.15 -21.59 17.89
CA SER A 810 9.93 -22.36 18.18
C SER A 810 9.00 -21.74 19.23
N GLN A 811 9.50 -20.76 20.00
CA GLN A 811 8.78 -20.04 21.07
C GLN A 811 8.42 -18.61 20.66
N SER A 812 9.32 -17.87 20.00
CA SER A 812 9.15 -16.44 19.66
C SER A 812 8.84 -16.14 18.19
N GLY A 813 9.09 -17.07 17.26
CA GLY A 813 8.94 -16.84 15.81
C GLY A 813 7.50 -16.61 15.31
N THR A 814 7.39 -16.34 14.00
CA THR A 814 6.11 -16.33 13.26
C THR A 814 5.43 -17.71 13.36
N PRO A 815 4.11 -17.83 13.10
CA PRO A 815 3.43 -19.13 13.09
C PRO A 815 4.11 -20.17 12.17
N ARG A 816 4.61 -19.75 11.01
CA ARG A 816 5.33 -20.60 10.05
C ARG A 816 6.75 -20.94 10.52
N ALA A 817 7.50 -19.96 11.03
CA ALA A 817 8.85 -20.20 11.57
C ALA A 817 8.80 -21.17 12.76
N LYS A 818 7.78 -21.02 13.62
CA LYS A 818 7.47 -21.97 14.70
C LYS A 818 7.18 -23.37 14.17
N GLU A 819 6.29 -23.50 13.19
CA GLU A 819 5.96 -24.78 12.55
C GLU A 819 7.22 -25.49 11.99
N LYS A 820 8.09 -24.75 11.27
CA LYS A 820 9.32 -25.34 10.68
C LYS A 820 10.36 -25.68 11.74
N ALA A 821 10.57 -24.80 12.74
CA ALA A 821 11.49 -25.05 13.85
C ALA A 821 11.05 -26.25 14.70
N GLN A 822 9.76 -26.35 15.04
CA GLN A 822 9.21 -27.49 15.78
C GLN A 822 9.33 -28.79 14.98
N SER A 823 9.07 -28.75 13.67
CA SER A 823 9.26 -29.90 12.77
C SER A 823 10.71 -30.38 12.73
N LEU A 824 11.68 -29.45 12.64
CA LEU A 824 13.11 -29.77 12.61
C LEU A 824 13.61 -30.31 13.97
N LEU A 825 13.20 -29.69 15.08
CA LEU A 825 13.48 -30.19 16.42
C LEU A 825 12.86 -31.58 16.68
N SER A 826 11.69 -31.86 16.10
CA SER A 826 11.07 -33.18 16.15
C SER A 826 11.90 -34.23 15.39
N HIS A 827 12.37 -33.89 14.18
CA HIS A 827 13.25 -34.75 13.39
C HIS A 827 14.59 -35.07 14.08
N PHE A 828 15.20 -34.09 14.75
CA PHE A 828 16.39 -34.33 15.57
C PHE A 828 16.12 -35.31 16.73
N ARG A 829 14.94 -35.24 17.34
CA ARG A 829 14.52 -36.20 18.39
C ARG A 829 14.32 -37.59 17.80
N THR A 830 13.65 -37.74 16.65
CA THR A 830 13.39 -39.07 16.07
C THR A 830 14.67 -39.77 15.61
N GLN A 831 15.63 -39.06 14.98
CA GLN A 831 16.94 -39.66 14.65
C GLN A 831 17.69 -40.13 15.90
N ARG A 832 17.68 -39.35 16.99
CA ARG A 832 18.36 -39.73 18.24
C ARG A 832 17.80 -41.01 18.85
N HIS A 833 16.50 -41.27 18.73
CA HIS A 833 15.89 -42.52 19.20
C HIS A 833 16.10 -43.68 18.21
N GLY A 834 16.03 -43.41 16.90
CA GLY A 834 16.24 -44.42 15.85
C GLY A 834 17.64 -45.06 15.88
N ASN A 835 18.67 -44.29 16.23
CA ASN A 835 20.04 -44.82 16.36
C ASN A 835 20.27 -45.58 17.68
N VAL A 836 19.51 -45.32 18.74
CA VAL A 836 19.59 -46.07 20.01
C VAL A 836 18.94 -47.45 19.91
N GLY A 837 17.96 -47.63 19.02
CA GLY A 837 17.34 -48.93 18.73
C GLY A 837 18.10 -49.85 17.77
N ARG A 838 19.38 -49.57 17.49
CA ARG A 838 20.24 -50.30 16.53
C ARG A 838 21.70 -50.49 17.00
N ALA A 839 21.97 -50.24 18.28
CA ALA A 839 23.28 -50.42 18.93
C ALA A 839 23.28 -51.65 19.85
#